data_AF-A0A3M1CJH3-F1
#
_entry.id   AF-A0A3M1CJH3-F1
#
_cell.length_a   1.000
_cell.length_b   1.000
_cell.length_c   1.000
_cell.angle_alpha   90.00
_cell.angle_beta   90.00
_cell.angle_gamma   90.00
#
_symmetry.space_group_name_H-M   'P 1'
#
loop_
_entity.id
_entity.type
_entity.pdbx_description
1 polymer ?
#
loop_
_entity_poly.entity_id
_entity_poly.type
_entity_poly.pdbx_seq_one_letter_code
_entity_poly.pdbx_strand_id
1 'polypeptide(L)'
;AGDGGYADGGSSDGGTDCEDGGASDGGSADGGADYGDPPAPTEWTWTTGPELPTCEAHPGTGDLVALSGVLLLPDGPAAGVVVYDRGSGAITCVGESCDTDDTELICTEGVISAGLIDAHNHLQYNVIPPWQHDELYSDRYDWQGDGDYWDYRTAYDDIESDYVCEIMRWAELRDLVGGATAAVGSTGGSCIEGLVRNLDEGESEHYLADYDLYYSSSRVMDRFDEDDGARFQDDLESGAYDAVETHVAEGVGGSVTQEMDWMMDIGMGGPGFDFVHATDATTAQLARLAVEGGAIIWSPRSNLDLYAATTHAEVAARLGVPVALGPDWTWSGSLNPAHEASCAIDYLSTRGNPFGDQQLHAMITSEAARVLGLDGELGTLTEGLRADISVFTGSVEPYRAVLESGPGDVRLVVVDGVALYGQEALVAAARGDTAGCELVDACDYERLLCAVSGTSGAEAMTASELEATLSAALAATAMPAGLEYAGQLHGLWDCDDSYASCDRSAPAEGDADGDGILDEVDSCAGWYDPEQADLDGDGWGDVCDPCPLVPGATECDHDPADIDDDGVPNSSDGCPYLYDPDQPDCDGDGKNDACDLCPEEYNPGDAGCSYGLDAIRNPDDPRHPAEGTAVNLSGLVVTAVREGVGAYLQDPDLSEYGGIFAYAGGDPGVSVGDLVDVSGVYTEYYDLSELTDPVFTVTGSHDLPDPIAASACDLGTAGKLGERYESMLVVVSDVTVTDSNPDDPSDYGEFEVDGCLRVDDSLYDYGEQPAVGTTYSSLTGVLTWTYGNRKLLPRDAGDMVEAR
;
A
#
# COMPACT_ATOMS: atom_id res chain seq x y z
N ALA A 1 74.26 34.58 23.72
CA ALA A 1 73.41 35.02 24.85
C ALA A 1 72.30 35.83 24.24
N GLY A 2 71.07 35.37 24.13
CA GLY A 2 70.35 34.28 24.77
C GLY A 2 68.89 34.75 24.82
N ASP A 3 67.97 33.85 24.47
CA ASP A 3 66.49 33.93 24.53
C ASP A 3 65.80 35.05 23.74
N GLY A 4 64.70 34.83 23.01
CA GLY A 4 63.70 33.74 23.04
C GLY A 4 62.32 34.40 23.12
N GLY A 5 61.43 34.16 22.14
CA GLY A 5 60.08 34.74 22.14
C GLY A 5 59.37 34.55 20.80
N TYR A 6 58.39 33.65 20.81
CA TYR A 6 57.57 33.15 19.71
C TYR A 6 56.82 34.24 18.94
N ALA A 7 56.64 34.01 17.63
CA ALA A 7 55.69 34.71 16.78
C ALA A 7 54.36 33.97 16.85
N ASP A 8 53.33 34.67 17.32
CA ASP A 8 51.94 34.23 17.31
C ASP A 8 51.33 34.69 15.98
N GLY A 9 51.00 33.73 15.13
CA GLY A 9 50.20 33.91 13.93
C GLY A 9 48.82 33.40 14.25
N GLY A 10 47.92 34.32 14.62
CA GLY A 10 46.50 34.01 14.78
C GLY A 10 45.94 33.55 13.44
N SER A 11 45.65 32.26 13.35
CA SER A 11 44.68 31.70 12.43
C SER A 11 43.31 32.23 12.87
N SER A 12 42.59 32.84 11.95
CA SER A 12 41.16 33.07 12.10
C SER A 12 40.48 31.71 12.04
N ASP A 13 40.06 31.19 13.18
CA ASP A 13 39.01 30.19 13.25
C ASP A 13 37.74 30.88 12.71
N GLY A 14 37.39 30.58 11.46
CA GLY A 14 36.04 30.74 10.96
C GLY A 14 35.36 29.41 11.21
N GLY A 15 34.85 29.22 12.44
CA GLY A 15 33.71 28.33 12.62
C GLY A 15 32.51 29.07 12.08
N THR A 16 31.95 28.58 10.99
CA THR A 16 30.52 28.70 10.74
C THR A 16 29.87 27.87 11.83
N ASP A 17 29.21 28.55 12.78
CA ASP A 17 28.24 27.88 13.64
C ASP A 17 27.10 27.45 12.70
N CYS A 18 26.71 26.18 12.73
CA CYS A 18 25.58 25.62 11.97
C CYS A 18 24.22 26.20 12.44
N GLU A 19 24.21 26.91 13.57
CA GLU A 19 23.09 27.72 14.02
C GLU A 19 23.14 29.10 13.32
N ASP A 20 22.63 29.19 12.08
CA ASP A 20 22.17 30.38 11.34
C ASP A 20 22.46 30.24 9.84
N GLY A 21 21.96 29.16 9.21
CA GLY A 21 21.59 29.18 7.79
C GLY A 21 20.39 30.11 7.63
N GLY A 22 20.65 31.41 7.64
CA GLY A 22 19.60 32.41 7.65
C GLY A 22 18.76 32.33 6.39
N ALA A 23 17.54 31.80 6.55
CA ALA A 23 16.35 32.32 5.90
C ALA A 23 16.54 33.82 5.70
N SER A 24 16.67 34.22 4.43
CA SER A 24 17.03 35.59 4.09
C SER A 24 16.13 36.55 4.88
N ASP A 25 16.78 37.48 5.58
CA ASP A 25 16.22 38.41 6.57
C ASP A 25 15.03 39.21 5.99
N GLY A 26 13.86 38.57 6.00
CA GLY A 26 12.54 39.10 5.75
C GLY A 26 11.95 39.73 7.00
N GLY A 27 12.77 40.14 7.97
CA GLY A 27 12.35 40.90 9.13
C GLY A 27 11.45 40.11 10.07
N SER A 28 12.06 39.65 11.16
CA SER A 28 11.35 39.24 12.37
C SER A 28 10.27 40.27 12.75
N ALA A 29 9.03 39.95 12.39
CA ALA A 29 7.86 40.45 13.07
C ALA A 29 7.61 39.47 14.22
N ASP A 30 7.80 39.94 15.45
CA ASP A 30 7.08 39.44 16.63
C ASP A 30 5.56 39.70 16.46
N GLY A 31 4.99 39.13 15.42
CA GLY A 31 3.58 39.02 15.15
C GLY A 31 3.45 37.70 14.43
N GLY A 32 2.80 36.71 15.05
CA GLY A 32 2.46 35.46 14.38
C GLY A 32 1.97 35.82 12.98
N ALA A 33 2.63 35.28 11.97
CA ALA A 33 2.18 35.43 10.61
C ALA A 33 0.79 34.83 10.60
N ASP A 34 -0.20 35.72 10.56
CA ASP A 34 -1.59 35.41 10.31
C ASP A 34 -1.63 35.09 8.82
N TYR A 35 -1.15 33.89 8.44
CA TYR A 35 -1.26 33.34 7.09
C TYR A 35 -2.74 33.17 6.69
N GLY A 36 -3.66 33.41 7.64
CA GLY A 36 -5.08 33.18 7.52
C GLY A 36 -5.40 31.76 7.97
N ASP A 37 -6.67 31.52 8.27
CA ASP A 37 -7.14 30.14 8.40
C ASP A 37 -7.02 29.47 7.02
N PRO A 38 -6.56 28.20 6.92
CA PRO A 38 -6.62 27.44 5.68
C PRO A 38 -8.05 27.48 5.12
N PRO A 39 -8.23 27.41 3.80
CA PRO A 39 -9.56 27.42 3.22
C PRO A 39 -10.38 26.28 3.84
N ALA A 40 -11.51 26.63 4.45
CA ALA A 40 -12.44 25.64 4.96
C ALA A 40 -12.81 24.67 3.80
N PRO A 41 -12.97 23.36 4.09
CA PRO A 41 -13.43 22.38 3.11
C PRO A 41 -14.59 22.94 2.29
N THR A 42 -14.49 22.89 0.96
CA THR A 42 -15.56 23.41 0.10
C THR A 42 -16.83 22.59 0.28
N GLU A 43 -17.99 23.24 0.49
CA GLU A 43 -19.27 22.53 0.53
C GLU A 43 -19.49 21.75 -0.79
N TRP A 44 -19.81 20.46 -0.67
CA TRP A 44 -19.95 19.56 -1.81
C TRP A 44 -21.08 20.01 -2.75
N THR A 45 -20.71 20.45 -3.95
CA THR A 45 -21.69 20.77 -5.01
C THR A 45 -21.68 19.70 -6.07
N TRP A 46 -22.83 19.07 -6.26
CA TRP A 46 -22.97 17.95 -7.17
C TRP A 46 -23.18 18.46 -8.59
N THR A 47 -22.64 17.75 -9.57
CA THR A 47 -22.76 18.12 -10.98
C THR A 47 -24.17 17.83 -11.46
N THR A 48 -24.90 18.88 -11.83
CA THR A 48 -26.26 18.74 -12.38
C THR A 48 -26.23 18.47 -13.88
N GLY A 49 -26.94 17.43 -14.32
CA GLY A 49 -27.11 17.05 -15.71
C GLY A 49 -28.45 17.46 -16.34
N PRO A 50 -28.66 17.15 -17.63
CA PRO A 50 -29.91 17.39 -18.33
C PRO A 50 -31.02 16.41 -17.92
N GLU A 51 -32.27 16.73 -18.25
CA GLU A 51 -33.38 15.78 -18.14
C GLU A 51 -33.22 14.63 -19.16
N LEU A 52 -33.80 13.47 -18.85
CA LEU A 52 -33.85 12.33 -19.77
C LEU A 52 -34.45 12.72 -21.13
N PRO A 53 -33.84 12.29 -22.25
CA PRO A 53 -34.37 12.57 -23.58
C PRO A 53 -35.72 11.87 -23.80
N THR A 54 -36.57 12.48 -24.63
CA THR A 54 -37.77 11.79 -25.12
C THR A 54 -37.38 10.64 -26.03
N CYS A 55 -37.84 9.43 -25.75
CA CYS A 55 -37.50 8.24 -26.52
C CYS A 55 -38.75 7.40 -26.85
N GLU A 56 -38.79 6.84 -28.06
CA GLU A 56 -39.79 5.86 -28.50
C GLU A 56 -39.06 4.63 -29.05
N ALA A 57 -38.95 3.57 -28.24
CA ALA A 57 -38.22 2.35 -28.60
C ALA A 57 -38.80 1.70 -29.85
N HIS A 58 -37.94 1.18 -30.71
CA HIS A 58 -38.33 0.44 -31.91
C HIS A 58 -37.30 -0.63 -32.28
N PRO A 59 -37.73 -1.74 -32.90
CA PRO A 59 -36.81 -2.79 -33.28
C PRO A 59 -35.94 -2.39 -34.48
N GLY A 60 -34.71 -2.88 -34.49
CA GLY A 60 -33.76 -2.82 -35.60
C GLY A 60 -33.83 -4.05 -36.49
N THR A 61 -33.12 -4.03 -37.62
CA THR A 61 -33.04 -5.19 -38.53
C THR A 61 -31.64 -5.77 -38.70
N GLY A 62 -30.63 -5.16 -38.06
CA GLY A 62 -29.24 -5.59 -38.09
C GLY A 62 -28.59 -5.57 -36.70
N ASP A 63 -27.26 -5.49 -36.70
CA ASP A 63 -26.45 -5.62 -35.48
C ASP A 63 -26.25 -4.30 -34.73
N LEU A 64 -26.75 -3.19 -35.28
CA LEU A 64 -26.67 -1.87 -34.62
C LEU A 64 -27.70 -1.74 -33.50
N VAL A 65 -27.24 -1.27 -32.35
CA VAL A 65 -28.03 -0.94 -31.16
C VAL A 65 -27.86 0.52 -30.83
N ALA A 66 -28.95 1.21 -30.51
CA ALA A 66 -28.95 2.59 -30.07
C ALA A 66 -29.50 2.66 -28.64
N LEU A 67 -28.71 3.17 -27.70
CA LEU A 67 -29.12 3.39 -26.31
C LEU A 67 -29.40 4.88 -26.09
N SER A 68 -30.64 5.21 -25.72
CA SER A 68 -31.06 6.60 -25.46
C SER A 68 -31.16 6.89 -23.96
N GLY A 69 -30.45 7.93 -23.50
CA GLY A 69 -30.34 8.31 -22.09
C GLY A 69 -29.56 9.61 -21.87
N VAL A 70 -29.08 9.83 -20.65
CA VAL A 70 -28.10 10.88 -20.34
C VAL A 70 -26.70 10.28 -20.48
N LEU A 71 -25.92 10.73 -21.46
CA LEU A 71 -24.56 10.27 -21.74
C LEU A 71 -23.57 11.02 -20.84
N LEU A 72 -22.64 10.30 -20.21
CA LEU A 72 -21.45 10.88 -19.60
C LEU A 72 -20.35 10.94 -20.68
N LEU A 73 -20.20 12.12 -21.29
CA LEU A 73 -19.20 12.38 -22.34
C LEU A 73 -17.97 13.08 -21.75
N PRO A 74 -16.82 13.10 -22.46
CA PRO A 74 -15.62 13.82 -22.01
C PRO A 74 -15.88 15.30 -21.68
N ASP A 75 -16.79 15.95 -22.43
CA ASP A 75 -17.15 17.37 -22.22
C ASP A 75 -18.28 17.58 -21.18
N GLY A 76 -18.71 16.52 -20.49
CA GLY A 76 -19.77 16.54 -19.49
C GLY A 76 -21.07 15.84 -19.91
N PRO A 77 -22.10 15.86 -19.03
CA PRO A 77 -23.33 15.11 -19.25
C PRO A 77 -24.23 15.71 -20.34
N ALA A 78 -24.71 14.90 -21.27
CA ALA A 78 -25.58 15.32 -22.37
C ALA A 78 -26.74 14.34 -22.61
N ALA A 79 -27.96 14.86 -22.84
CA ALA A 79 -29.08 14.02 -23.25
C ALA A 79 -28.90 13.61 -24.71
N GLY A 80 -28.88 12.31 -25.00
CA GLY A 80 -28.51 11.84 -26.33
C GLY A 80 -28.70 10.35 -26.56
N VAL A 81 -27.92 9.85 -27.52
CA VAL A 81 -27.89 8.45 -27.95
C VAL A 81 -26.44 8.02 -28.17
N VAL A 82 -26.11 6.80 -27.75
CA VAL A 82 -24.92 6.07 -28.19
C VAL A 82 -25.36 4.91 -29.09
N VAL A 83 -24.71 4.74 -30.24
CA VAL A 83 -24.97 3.68 -31.21
C VAL A 83 -23.73 2.81 -31.34
N TYR A 84 -23.87 1.51 -31.15
CA TYR A 84 -22.78 0.55 -31.30
C TYR A 84 -23.20 -0.64 -32.17
N ASP A 85 -22.21 -1.36 -32.69
CA ASP A 85 -22.40 -2.56 -33.49
C ASP A 85 -22.06 -3.81 -32.67
N ARG A 86 -23.04 -4.71 -32.47
CA ARG A 86 -22.86 -5.94 -31.67
C ARG A 86 -21.80 -6.90 -32.23
N GLY A 87 -21.55 -6.85 -33.54
CA GLY A 87 -20.69 -7.82 -34.21
C GLY A 87 -19.22 -7.45 -34.19
N SER A 88 -18.93 -6.15 -34.25
CA SER A 88 -17.57 -5.59 -34.18
C SER A 88 -17.21 -5.04 -32.81
N GLY A 89 -18.19 -4.88 -31.91
CA GLY A 89 -17.98 -4.30 -30.59
C GLY A 89 -17.66 -2.80 -30.64
N ALA A 90 -17.81 -2.12 -31.78
CA ALA A 90 -17.41 -0.71 -31.92
C ALA A 90 -18.57 0.27 -31.69
N ILE A 91 -18.29 1.39 -31.02
CA ILE A 91 -19.16 2.57 -30.99
C ILE A 91 -19.10 3.25 -32.36
N THR A 92 -20.25 3.42 -33.00
CA THR A 92 -20.38 3.95 -34.37
C THR A 92 -20.92 5.38 -34.42
N CYS A 93 -21.57 5.84 -33.34
CA CYS A 93 -22.01 7.23 -33.17
C CYS A 93 -22.32 7.49 -31.70
N VAL A 94 -22.05 8.70 -31.22
CA VAL A 94 -22.40 9.13 -29.87
C VAL A 94 -22.66 10.64 -29.84
N GLY A 95 -23.69 11.07 -29.11
CA GLY A 95 -23.97 12.49 -28.86
C GLY A 95 -25.46 12.81 -28.81
N GLU A 96 -25.82 14.09 -28.93
CA GLU A 96 -27.23 14.55 -28.89
C GLU A 96 -28.11 13.94 -29.97
N SER A 97 -27.52 13.54 -31.11
CA SER A 97 -28.24 12.93 -32.22
C SER A 97 -27.38 11.94 -33.00
N CYS A 98 -27.92 10.76 -33.25
CA CYS A 98 -27.37 9.74 -34.15
C CYS A 98 -28.45 9.31 -35.16
N ASP A 99 -28.04 8.70 -36.28
CA ASP A 99 -28.96 8.03 -37.19
C ASP A 99 -29.40 6.69 -36.60
N THR A 100 -30.68 6.55 -36.29
CA THR A 100 -31.24 5.37 -35.63
C THR A 100 -32.26 4.62 -36.49
N ASP A 101 -32.48 5.01 -37.76
CA ASP A 101 -33.62 4.53 -38.57
C ASP A 101 -33.65 2.98 -38.74
N ASP A 102 -32.48 2.33 -38.79
CA ASP A 102 -32.34 0.86 -38.95
C ASP A 102 -31.71 0.17 -37.71
N THR A 103 -31.60 0.89 -36.58
CA THR A 103 -31.00 0.40 -35.32
C THR A 103 -32.05 -0.16 -34.35
N GLU A 104 -31.66 -1.09 -33.47
CA GLU A 104 -32.47 -1.46 -32.30
C GLU A 104 -32.40 -0.31 -31.28
N LEU A 105 -33.42 0.56 -31.27
CA LEU A 105 -33.46 1.71 -30.37
C LEU A 105 -34.09 1.33 -29.03
N ILE A 106 -33.30 1.50 -27.96
CA ILE A 106 -33.64 1.16 -26.58
C ILE A 106 -33.72 2.45 -25.77
N CYS A 107 -34.88 2.70 -25.17
CA CYS A 107 -35.05 3.77 -24.19
C CYS A 107 -34.56 3.25 -22.84
N THR A 108 -33.36 3.63 -22.43
CA THR A 108 -32.78 3.11 -21.20
C THR A 108 -33.38 3.75 -19.96
N GLU A 109 -33.90 4.98 -20.10
CA GLU A 109 -34.35 5.82 -18.98
C GLU A 109 -33.27 5.99 -17.90
N GLY A 110 -32.00 5.95 -18.31
CA GLY A 110 -30.84 5.88 -17.43
C GLY A 110 -29.72 6.86 -17.78
N VAL A 111 -28.73 6.91 -16.91
CA VAL A 111 -27.42 7.50 -17.19
C VAL A 111 -26.58 6.45 -17.89
N ILE A 112 -25.88 6.82 -18.95
CA ILE A 112 -25.05 5.95 -19.79
C ILE A 112 -23.60 6.41 -19.60
N SER A 113 -22.78 5.53 -19.04
CA SER A 113 -21.35 5.71 -18.83
C SER A 113 -20.57 4.79 -19.76
N ALA A 114 -19.30 5.11 -20.00
CA ALA A 114 -18.34 4.06 -20.35
C ALA A 114 -18.38 2.97 -19.26
N GLY A 115 -18.07 1.73 -19.63
CA GLY A 115 -17.89 0.64 -18.68
C GLY A 115 -16.89 1.04 -17.60
N LEU A 116 -17.18 0.69 -16.34
CA LEU A 116 -16.25 0.98 -15.26
C LEU A 116 -15.02 0.08 -15.41
N ILE A 117 -13.87 0.58 -14.98
CA ILE A 117 -12.61 -0.16 -14.99
C ILE A 117 -12.23 -0.38 -13.53
N ASP A 118 -12.08 -1.65 -13.17
CA ASP A 118 -11.42 -2.05 -11.94
C ASP A 118 -9.91 -2.00 -12.20
N ALA A 119 -9.29 -0.91 -11.75
CA ALA A 119 -7.89 -0.64 -12.08
C ALA A 119 -6.91 -1.49 -11.26
N HIS A 120 -7.36 -2.14 -10.19
CA HIS A 120 -6.52 -3.00 -9.38
C HIS A 120 -7.39 -3.92 -8.52
N ASN A 121 -7.18 -5.24 -8.67
CA ASN A 121 -7.84 -6.25 -7.85
C ASN A 121 -6.94 -7.46 -7.51
N HIS A 122 -7.49 -8.45 -6.78
CA HIS A 122 -7.02 -9.82 -6.67
C HIS A 122 -8.20 -10.78 -6.79
N LEU A 123 -8.75 -10.87 -8.00
CA LEU A 123 -10.06 -11.44 -8.28
C LEU A 123 -10.30 -12.82 -7.69
N GLN A 124 -9.28 -13.69 -7.68
CA GLN A 124 -9.38 -15.05 -7.13
C GLN A 124 -9.85 -15.08 -5.67
N TYR A 125 -9.50 -14.07 -4.87
CA TYR A 125 -9.82 -14.03 -3.46
C TYR A 125 -11.23 -13.56 -3.18
N ASN A 126 -11.91 -12.97 -4.17
CA ASN A 126 -13.24 -12.40 -4.00
C ASN A 126 -14.33 -13.47 -3.81
N VAL A 127 -14.00 -14.75 -3.61
CA VAL A 127 -14.99 -15.82 -3.40
C VAL A 127 -15.45 -15.95 -1.94
N ILE A 128 -14.69 -15.46 -0.95
CA ILE A 128 -15.03 -15.54 0.48
C ILE A 128 -15.29 -14.15 1.11
N PRO A 129 -16.11 -14.05 2.19
CA PRO A 129 -16.53 -12.77 2.76
C PRO A 129 -15.36 -11.99 3.38
N PRO A 130 -15.50 -10.67 3.59
CA PRO A 130 -14.48 -9.81 4.18
C PRO A 130 -13.86 -10.40 5.45
N TRP A 131 -12.54 -10.25 5.58
CA TRP A 131 -11.79 -10.70 6.72
C TRP A 131 -12.13 -9.82 7.92
N GLN A 132 -12.51 -10.46 9.03
CA GLN A 132 -12.81 -9.76 10.28
C GLN A 132 -11.58 -9.81 11.18
N HIS A 133 -10.89 -8.67 11.30
CA HIS A 133 -9.75 -8.48 12.19
C HIS A 133 -10.03 -7.32 13.18
N ASP A 134 -9.39 -7.37 14.35
CA ASP A 134 -9.53 -6.36 15.42
C ASP A 134 -8.30 -5.42 15.52
N GLU A 135 -7.19 -5.77 14.85
CA GLU A 135 -5.91 -5.07 14.91
C GLU A 135 -5.67 -4.25 13.63
N LEU A 136 -4.91 -3.17 13.74
CA LEU A 136 -4.35 -2.44 12.60
C LEU A 136 -2.91 -2.92 12.39
N TYR A 137 -2.46 -2.87 11.15
CA TYR A 137 -1.15 -3.36 10.75
C TYR A 137 -0.24 -2.20 10.41
N SER A 138 1.08 -2.41 10.51
CA SER A 138 2.04 -1.40 10.03
C SER A 138 2.10 -1.42 8.51
N ASP A 139 2.23 -2.58 7.90
CA ASP A 139 2.38 -2.69 6.45
C ASP A 139 1.85 -4.02 5.90
N ARG A 140 1.96 -4.20 4.59
CA ARG A 140 1.57 -5.43 3.90
C ARG A 140 2.30 -6.69 4.36
N TYR A 141 3.50 -6.57 4.93
CA TYR A 141 4.27 -7.71 5.40
C TYR A 141 3.85 -8.13 6.81
N ASP A 142 3.36 -7.18 7.61
CA ASP A 142 2.84 -7.40 8.96
C ASP A 142 1.57 -8.25 8.95
N TRP A 143 0.51 -7.85 8.22
CA TRP A 143 -0.73 -8.64 8.19
C TRP A 143 -0.56 -10.03 7.57
N GLN A 144 0.42 -10.21 6.67
CA GLN A 144 0.78 -11.52 6.13
C GLN A 144 1.42 -12.44 7.17
N GLY A 145 1.97 -11.87 8.24
CA GLY A 145 2.52 -12.58 9.39
C GLY A 145 1.48 -13.03 10.41
N ASP A 146 0.24 -12.51 10.34
CA ASP A 146 -0.82 -12.83 11.29
C ASP A 146 -1.29 -14.29 11.15
N GLY A 147 -1.33 -15.02 12.26
CA GLY A 147 -1.84 -16.39 12.29
C GLY A 147 -3.32 -16.49 11.93
N ASP A 148 -4.13 -15.50 12.32
CA ASP A 148 -5.56 -15.46 12.05
C ASP A 148 -5.83 -15.26 10.56
N TYR A 149 -4.96 -14.55 9.83
CA TYR A 149 -5.01 -14.42 8.37
C TYR A 149 -4.93 -15.78 7.67
N TRP A 150 -3.95 -16.63 8.06
CA TRP A 150 -3.78 -17.96 7.45
C TRP A 150 -4.89 -18.93 7.82
N ASP A 151 -5.40 -18.84 9.04
CA ASP A 151 -6.56 -19.62 9.49
C ASP A 151 -7.84 -19.21 8.73
N TYR A 152 -8.02 -17.92 8.43
CA TYR A 152 -9.11 -17.40 7.61
C TYR A 152 -8.98 -17.84 6.14
N ARG A 153 -7.78 -17.70 5.56
CA ARG A 153 -7.45 -18.05 4.17
C ARG A 153 -7.64 -19.54 3.85
N THR A 154 -7.62 -20.41 4.87
CA THR A 154 -7.88 -21.85 4.73
C THR A 154 -9.14 -22.16 3.91
N ALA A 155 -10.19 -21.33 4.02
CA ALA A 155 -11.41 -21.49 3.23
C ALA A 155 -11.15 -21.48 1.71
N TYR A 156 -10.35 -20.52 1.26
CA TYR A 156 -9.95 -20.33 -0.13
C TYR A 156 -8.93 -21.39 -0.56
N ASP A 157 -7.89 -21.62 0.25
CA ASP A 157 -6.81 -22.58 -0.07
C ASP A 157 -7.34 -24.02 -0.26
N ASP A 158 -8.39 -24.41 0.48
CA ASP A 158 -9.01 -25.73 0.36
C ASP A 158 -9.75 -25.95 -0.98
N ILE A 159 -10.14 -24.87 -1.67
CA ILE A 159 -10.95 -24.94 -2.90
C ILE A 159 -10.20 -24.48 -4.15
N GLU A 160 -9.17 -23.63 -4.04
CA GLU A 160 -8.55 -22.94 -5.18
C GLU A 160 -8.12 -23.89 -6.30
N SER A 161 -7.51 -25.02 -5.96
CA SER A 161 -6.93 -25.93 -6.94
C SER A 161 -7.96 -26.74 -7.74
N ASP A 162 -9.12 -27.02 -7.15
CA ASP A 162 -10.17 -27.84 -7.75
C ASP A 162 -11.23 -26.99 -8.46
N TYR A 163 -11.36 -25.70 -8.09
CA TYR A 163 -12.44 -24.81 -8.54
C TYR A 163 -11.95 -23.48 -9.13
N VAL A 164 -10.70 -23.39 -9.58
CA VAL A 164 -10.11 -22.15 -10.13
C VAL A 164 -11.00 -21.47 -11.18
N CYS A 165 -11.58 -22.21 -12.12
CA CYS A 165 -12.43 -21.61 -13.14
C CYS A 165 -13.74 -21.07 -12.56
N GLU A 166 -14.39 -21.81 -11.66
CA GLU A 166 -15.62 -21.37 -11.01
C GLU A 166 -15.40 -20.14 -10.13
N ILE A 167 -14.28 -20.12 -9.37
CA ILE A 167 -13.87 -19.00 -8.53
C ILE A 167 -13.71 -17.74 -9.37
N MET A 168 -12.89 -17.82 -10.42
CA MET A 168 -12.61 -16.66 -11.26
C MET A 168 -13.83 -16.19 -12.01
N ARG A 169 -14.69 -17.12 -12.45
CA ARG A 169 -15.95 -16.76 -13.08
C ARG A 169 -16.89 -16.04 -12.13
N TRP A 170 -16.90 -16.44 -10.87
CA TRP A 170 -17.65 -15.74 -9.82
C TRP A 170 -17.09 -14.34 -9.56
N ALA A 171 -15.77 -14.19 -9.61
CA ALA A 171 -15.11 -12.89 -9.48
C ALA A 171 -15.44 -11.94 -10.65
N GLU A 172 -15.33 -12.39 -11.92
CA GLU A 172 -15.73 -11.59 -13.08
C GLU A 172 -17.20 -11.15 -13.01
N LEU A 173 -18.07 -12.03 -12.49
CA LEU A 173 -19.48 -11.71 -12.31
C LEU A 173 -19.70 -10.60 -11.29
N ARG A 174 -18.86 -10.49 -10.25
CA ARG A 174 -18.96 -9.42 -9.25
C ARG A 174 -18.70 -8.06 -9.86
N ASP A 175 -17.63 -7.94 -10.65
CA ASP A 175 -17.30 -6.71 -11.36
C ASP A 175 -18.41 -6.35 -12.34
N LEU A 176 -18.85 -7.34 -13.12
CA LEU A 176 -19.91 -7.17 -14.11
C LEU A 176 -21.21 -6.66 -13.47
N VAL A 177 -21.65 -7.21 -12.32
CA VAL A 177 -22.89 -6.75 -11.68
C VAL A 177 -22.76 -5.35 -11.07
N GLY A 178 -21.54 -4.92 -10.75
CA GLY A 178 -21.20 -3.56 -10.35
C GLY A 178 -21.11 -2.56 -11.51
N GLY A 179 -21.18 -3.03 -12.76
CA GLY A 179 -21.05 -2.20 -13.95
C GLY A 179 -19.62 -2.03 -14.46
N ALA A 180 -18.66 -2.79 -13.93
CA ALA A 180 -17.32 -2.88 -14.50
C ALA A 180 -17.29 -3.80 -15.73
N THR A 181 -16.42 -3.46 -16.67
CA THR A 181 -16.25 -4.19 -17.94
C THR A 181 -14.81 -4.64 -18.15
N ALA A 182 -13.88 -4.16 -17.33
CA ALA A 182 -12.47 -4.52 -17.35
C ALA A 182 -11.92 -4.53 -15.91
N ALA A 183 -10.94 -5.39 -15.67
CA ALA A 183 -10.27 -5.56 -14.38
C ALA A 183 -8.79 -5.88 -14.56
N VAL A 184 -7.96 -5.46 -13.62
CA VAL A 184 -6.57 -5.91 -13.41
C VAL A 184 -6.52 -6.80 -12.16
N GLY A 185 -5.58 -7.75 -12.11
CA GLY A 185 -5.39 -8.61 -10.95
C GLY A 185 -6.16 -9.92 -11.04
N SER A 186 -6.20 -10.47 -12.25
CA SER A 186 -6.89 -11.70 -12.58
C SER A 186 -5.89 -12.86 -12.70
N THR A 187 -6.35 -14.08 -12.43
CA THR A 187 -5.54 -15.28 -12.71
C THR A 187 -6.46 -16.37 -13.25
N GLY A 188 -6.21 -16.92 -14.44
CA GLY A 188 -7.10 -18.01 -14.90
C GLY A 188 -6.97 -18.49 -16.32
N GLY A 189 -6.23 -17.79 -17.19
CA GLY A 189 -6.13 -18.10 -18.62
C GLY A 189 -7.51 -18.34 -19.26
N SER A 190 -7.73 -19.51 -19.88
CA SER A 190 -9.00 -19.79 -20.58
C SER A 190 -10.25 -19.82 -19.68
N CYS A 191 -10.12 -19.84 -18.34
CA CYS A 191 -11.28 -19.80 -17.43
C CYS A 191 -12.03 -18.46 -17.46
N ILE A 192 -11.36 -17.38 -17.87
CA ILE A 192 -11.81 -15.98 -17.74
C ILE A 192 -12.07 -15.32 -19.11
N GLU A 193 -12.46 -16.13 -20.10
CA GLU A 193 -12.86 -15.61 -21.41
C GLU A 193 -14.35 -15.16 -21.41
N GLY A 194 -14.61 -13.92 -21.83
CA GLY A 194 -15.90 -13.49 -22.37
C GLY A 194 -16.94 -12.89 -21.42
N LEU A 195 -16.57 -12.49 -20.20
CA LEU A 195 -17.39 -11.59 -19.36
C LEU A 195 -16.81 -10.20 -19.26
N VAL A 196 -15.74 -10.02 -18.47
CA VAL A 196 -15.00 -8.76 -18.35
C VAL A 196 -13.68 -8.89 -19.09
N ARG A 197 -13.00 -7.77 -19.35
CA ARG A 197 -11.63 -7.78 -19.86
C ARG A 197 -10.68 -8.01 -18.70
N ASN A 198 -9.91 -9.09 -18.75
CA ASN A 198 -8.89 -9.40 -17.76
C ASN A 198 -7.55 -8.86 -18.28
N LEU A 199 -7.24 -7.61 -17.92
CA LEU A 199 -6.27 -6.75 -18.60
C LEU A 199 -4.81 -7.19 -18.41
N ASP A 200 -4.51 -7.91 -17.34
CA ASP A 200 -3.19 -8.46 -17.00
C ASP A 200 -2.98 -9.91 -17.51
N GLU A 201 -3.91 -10.40 -18.32
CA GLU A 201 -3.86 -11.73 -18.95
C GLU A 201 -3.64 -11.60 -20.46
N GLY A 202 -3.68 -12.72 -21.20
CA GLY A 202 -3.39 -12.71 -22.63
C GLY A 202 -4.47 -12.09 -23.52
N GLU A 203 -4.12 -11.85 -24.80
CA GLU A 203 -5.04 -11.29 -25.82
C GLU A 203 -6.38 -12.04 -25.93
N SER A 204 -6.43 -13.33 -25.61
CA SER A 204 -7.68 -14.10 -25.58
C SER A 204 -8.64 -13.67 -24.47
N GLU A 205 -8.10 -13.26 -23.33
CA GLU A 205 -8.79 -12.98 -22.08
C GLU A 205 -9.28 -11.52 -22.03
N HIS A 206 -8.50 -10.55 -22.50
CA HIS A 206 -8.94 -9.13 -22.62
C HIS A 206 -9.44 -8.71 -24.00
N TYR A 207 -9.18 -9.51 -25.05
CA TYR A 207 -9.66 -9.31 -26.43
C TYR A 207 -9.38 -7.90 -26.98
N LEU A 208 -8.20 -7.36 -26.63
CA LEU A 208 -7.63 -6.14 -27.22
C LEU A 208 -6.37 -6.54 -28.00
N ALA A 209 -6.32 -6.19 -29.28
CA ALA A 209 -5.17 -6.50 -30.11
C ALA A 209 -4.03 -5.53 -29.78
N ASP A 210 -2.79 -6.06 -29.74
CA ASP A 210 -1.58 -5.28 -29.52
C ASP A 210 -1.57 -4.50 -28.18
N TYR A 211 -2.22 -5.05 -27.14
CA TYR A 211 -2.19 -4.52 -25.77
C TYR A 211 -1.59 -5.57 -24.82
N ASP A 212 -0.78 -5.14 -23.85
CA ASP A 212 -0.23 -6.01 -22.79
C ASP A 212 0.06 -5.20 -21.52
N LEU A 213 -0.21 -5.77 -20.34
CA LEU A 213 0.03 -5.12 -19.05
C LEU A 213 0.80 -6.09 -18.14
N TYR A 214 1.87 -5.62 -17.50
CA TYR A 214 2.55 -6.39 -16.48
C TYR A 214 2.01 -6.04 -15.09
N TYR A 215 1.55 -7.04 -14.34
CA TYR A 215 1.08 -6.88 -12.97
C TYR A 215 1.93 -7.67 -11.97
N SER A 216 2.20 -7.11 -10.79
CA SER A 216 2.86 -7.83 -9.69
C SER A 216 2.46 -7.37 -8.29
N SER A 217 2.19 -8.34 -7.41
CA SER A 217 2.03 -8.15 -5.96
C SER A 217 3.22 -8.69 -5.14
N SER A 218 4.38 -8.89 -5.78
CA SER A 218 5.60 -9.38 -5.12
C SER A 218 6.22 -8.31 -4.21
N ARG A 219 7.08 -8.71 -3.26
CA ARG A 219 7.83 -7.76 -2.42
C ARG A 219 8.72 -6.90 -3.32
N VAL A 220 8.68 -5.58 -3.16
CA VAL A 220 9.33 -4.63 -4.08
C VAL A 220 10.83 -4.87 -4.17
N MET A 221 11.51 -4.79 -3.02
CA MET A 221 12.98 -4.89 -2.91
C MET A 221 13.53 -6.28 -3.28
N ASP A 222 12.73 -7.34 -3.15
CA ASP A 222 13.13 -8.70 -3.55
C ASP A 222 12.92 -8.95 -5.05
N ARG A 223 11.95 -8.27 -5.65
CA ARG A 223 11.47 -8.54 -7.01
C ARG A 223 12.19 -7.70 -8.04
N PHE A 224 12.41 -6.41 -7.77
CA PHE A 224 12.85 -5.46 -8.78
C PHE A 224 14.24 -4.94 -8.48
N ASP A 225 15.10 -4.99 -9.48
CA ASP A 225 16.44 -4.41 -9.47
C ASP A 225 16.68 -3.47 -10.67
N GLU A 226 17.89 -2.89 -10.77
CA GLU A 226 18.26 -2.00 -11.89
C GLU A 226 18.11 -2.66 -13.28
N ASP A 227 18.34 -3.98 -13.39
CA ASP A 227 18.20 -4.71 -14.65
C ASP A 227 16.72 -4.86 -15.04
N ASP A 228 15.84 -5.08 -14.05
CA ASP A 228 14.38 -5.06 -14.24
C ASP A 228 13.88 -3.67 -14.65
N GLY A 229 14.32 -2.61 -13.97
CA GLY A 229 13.93 -1.24 -14.29
C GLY A 229 14.29 -0.85 -15.72
N ALA A 230 15.54 -1.13 -16.13
CA ALA A 230 15.98 -0.90 -17.51
C ALA A 230 15.17 -1.73 -18.54
N ARG A 231 14.82 -2.99 -18.19
CA ARG A 231 14.00 -3.84 -19.07
C ARG A 231 12.59 -3.28 -19.24
N PHE A 232 11.91 -2.93 -18.15
CA PHE A 232 10.53 -2.45 -18.22
C PHE A 232 10.42 -1.10 -18.93
N GLN A 233 11.41 -0.21 -18.77
CA GLN A 233 11.50 1.00 -19.59
C GLN A 233 11.60 0.67 -21.09
N ASP A 234 12.51 -0.24 -21.48
CA ASP A 234 12.66 -0.67 -22.87
C ASP A 234 11.35 -1.30 -23.41
N ASP A 235 10.65 -2.08 -22.58
CA ASP A 235 9.40 -2.74 -22.94
C ASP A 235 8.27 -1.71 -23.15
N LEU A 236 8.11 -0.75 -22.24
CA LEU A 236 7.16 0.38 -22.36
C LEU A 236 7.46 1.25 -23.60
N GLU A 237 8.73 1.65 -23.80
CA GLU A 237 9.14 2.46 -24.96
C GLU A 237 8.90 1.75 -26.30
N SER A 238 9.02 0.43 -26.31
CA SER A 238 8.83 -0.38 -27.51
C SER A 238 7.37 -0.74 -27.80
N GLY A 239 6.47 -0.52 -26.83
CA GLY A 239 5.08 -0.99 -26.85
C GLY A 239 4.96 -2.51 -26.67
N ALA A 240 5.89 -3.12 -25.94
CA ALA A 240 5.78 -4.52 -25.51
C ALA A 240 4.89 -4.65 -24.26
N TYR A 241 4.89 -3.63 -23.42
CA TYR A 241 3.87 -3.39 -22.39
C TYR A 241 3.32 -1.98 -22.59
N ASP A 242 2.04 -1.80 -22.27
CA ASP A 242 1.37 -0.50 -22.22
C ASP A 242 1.37 0.08 -20.80
N ALA A 243 1.41 -0.77 -19.78
CA ALA A 243 1.55 -0.42 -18.38
C ALA A 243 2.26 -1.50 -17.56
N VAL A 244 2.86 -1.08 -16.45
CA VAL A 244 3.55 -1.91 -15.44
C VAL A 244 3.01 -1.51 -14.07
N GLU A 245 2.16 -2.36 -13.51
CA GLU A 245 1.46 -2.14 -12.25
C GLU A 245 2.06 -2.99 -11.13
N THR A 246 2.34 -2.38 -9.97
CA THR A 246 2.79 -3.13 -8.79
C THR A 246 2.46 -2.45 -7.47
N HIS A 247 2.38 -3.23 -6.40
CA HIS A 247 2.16 -2.72 -5.04
C HIS A 247 3.42 -2.06 -4.53
N VAL A 248 3.31 -0.79 -4.11
CA VAL A 248 4.42 0.03 -3.62
C VAL A 248 3.91 0.87 -2.44
N ALA A 249 4.68 0.93 -1.35
CA ALA A 249 4.35 1.74 -0.18
C ALA A 249 2.97 1.41 0.44
N GLU A 250 2.61 0.13 0.49
CA GLU A 250 1.36 -0.37 1.09
C GLU A 250 1.54 -0.56 2.61
N GLY A 251 1.19 0.47 3.38
CA GLY A 251 1.29 0.49 4.83
C GLY A 251 1.40 1.91 5.38
N VAL A 252 1.87 2.02 6.61
CA VAL A 252 2.21 3.23 7.35
C VAL A 252 3.56 3.02 8.05
N GLY A 253 4.58 3.70 7.57
CA GLY A 253 5.95 3.64 8.04
C GLY A 253 6.70 2.32 7.78
N GLY A 254 7.89 2.21 8.38
CA GLY A 254 8.67 0.98 8.41
C GLY A 254 9.34 0.62 7.08
N SER A 255 9.20 -0.65 6.68
CA SER A 255 9.93 -1.19 5.53
C SER A 255 9.39 -0.71 4.17
N VAL A 256 8.15 -0.23 4.14
CA VAL A 256 7.46 0.18 2.91
C VAL A 256 7.74 1.64 2.51
N THR A 257 8.21 2.48 3.44
CA THR A 257 8.51 3.91 3.21
C THR A 257 9.54 4.13 2.10
N GLN A 258 10.51 3.22 1.97
CA GLN A 258 11.58 3.32 0.95
C GLN A 258 11.21 2.70 -0.40
N GLU A 259 10.08 2.00 -0.50
CA GLU A 259 9.74 1.27 -1.73
C GLU A 259 9.52 2.22 -2.92
N MET A 260 8.89 3.37 -2.69
CA MET A 260 8.69 4.36 -3.75
C MET A 260 10.02 4.92 -4.26
N ASP A 261 10.92 5.34 -3.36
CA ASP A 261 12.23 5.85 -3.76
C ASP A 261 13.05 4.80 -4.48
N TRP A 262 13.06 3.56 -3.97
CA TRP A 262 13.73 2.45 -4.65
C TRP A 262 13.22 2.26 -6.08
N MET A 263 11.91 2.19 -6.26
CA MET A 263 11.28 1.99 -7.57
C MET A 263 11.67 3.12 -8.52
N MET A 264 11.61 4.38 -8.06
CA MET A 264 11.99 5.52 -8.88
C MET A 264 13.51 5.55 -9.17
N ASP A 265 14.36 5.15 -8.22
CA ASP A 265 15.82 5.09 -8.37
C ASP A 265 16.28 4.04 -9.38
N ILE A 266 15.63 2.87 -9.41
CA ILE A 266 15.86 1.86 -10.46
C ILE A 266 15.17 2.24 -11.79
N GLY A 267 14.49 3.40 -11.84
CA GLY A 267 13.90 3.99 -13.02
C GLY A 267 12.48 3.48 -13.35
N MET A 268 11.76 2.97 -12.36
CA MET A 268 10.37 2.53 -12.46
C MET A 268 9.37 3.55 -11.90
N GLY A 269 9.65 4.86 -12.02
CA GLY A 269 8.73 5.95 -11.65
C GLY A 269 8.16 6.73 -12.84
N GLY A 270 8.53 6.38 -14.06
CA GLY A 270 8.19 7.11 -15.29
C GLY A 270 6.79 6.82 -15.86
N PRO A 271 6.48 7.32 -17.08
CA PRO A 271 5.20 7.05 -17.74
C PRO A 271 4.96 5.57 -17.98
N GLY A 272 3.77 5.08 -17.61
CA GLY A 272 3.37 3.68 -17.73
C GLY A 272 3.75 2.81 -16.52
N PHE A 273 4.31 3.41 -15.46
CA PHE A 273 4.46 2.74 -14.16
C PHE A 273 3.33 3.18 -13.22
N ASP A 274 2.60 2.21 -12.69
CA ASP A 274 1.44 2.42 -11.82
C ASP A 274 1.70 1.81 -10.44
N PHE A 275 1.70 2.65 -9.40
CA PHE A 275 1.92 2.24 -8.02
C PHE A 275 0.58 2.02 -7.33
N VAL A 276 0.30 0.76 -7.01
CA VAL A 276 -0.89 0.37 -6.27
C VAL A 276 -0.68 0.71 -4.80
N HIS A 277 -1.73 1.26 -4.20
CA HIS A 277 -1.77 1.80 -2.84
C HIS A 277 -1.02 3.11 -2.73
N ALA A 278 0.31 3.10 -2.58
CA ALA A 278 1.09 4.27 -2.21
C ALA A 278 0.55 4.95 -0.93
N THR A 279 0.15 4.13 0.05
CA THR A 279 -0.45 4.59 1.32
C THR A 279 0.56 5.43 2.13
N ASP A 280 1.80 4.98 2.18
CA ASP A 280 2.88 5.64 2.96
C ASP A 280 3.62 6.71 2.15
N ALA A 281 3.04 7.18 1.04
CA ALA A 281 3.69 8.13 0.15
C ALA A 281 3.83 9.51 0.82
N THR A 282 5.07 9.99 0.95
CA THR A 282 5.33 11.36 1.40
C THR A 282 5.03 12.37 0.29
N THR A 283 4.76 13.63 0.67
CA THR A 283 4.57 14.73 -0.29
C THR A 283 5.75 14.88 -1.26
N ALA A 284 6.99 14.69 -0.78
CA ALA A 284 8.18 14.74 -1.64
C ALA A 284 8.22 13.57 -2.65
N GLN A 285 7.86 12.36 -2.24
CA GLN A 285 7.77 11.21 -3.15
C GLN A 285 6.66 11.38 -4.18
N LEU A 286 5.51 11.96 -3.80
CA LEU A 286 4.44 12.31 -4.72
C LEU A 286 4.89 13.38 -5.73
N ALA A 287 5.61 14.40 -5.28
CA ALA A 287 6.18 15.44 -6.15
C ALA A 287 7.17 14.84 -7.16
N ARG A 288 8.05 13.94 -6.70
CA ARG A 288 8.96 13.19 -7.56
C ARG A 288 8.21 12.35 -8.59
N LEU A 289 7.21 11.58 -8.17
CA LEU A 289 6.40 10.75 -9.06
C LEU A 289 5.69 11.60 -10.13
N ALA A 290 5.21 12.79 -9.78
CA ALA A 290 4.60 13.74 -10.73
C ALA A 290 5.60 14.20 -11.81
N VAL A 291 6.86 14.46 -11.44
CA VAL A 291 7.92 14.85 -12.38
C VAL A 291 8.33 13.70 -13.28
N GLU A 292 8.50 12.52 -12.71
CA GLU A 292 8.90 11.32 -13.45
C GLU A 292 7.78 10.87 -14.41
N GLY A 293 6.52 11.03 -14.01
CA GLY A 293 5.33 10.82 -14.84
C GLY A 293 4.60 9.50 -14.58
N GLY A 294 4.86 8.83 -13.46
CA GLY A 294 4.14 7.65 -13.00
C GLY A 294 2.75 7.98 -12.45
N ALA A 295 2.01 6.96 -12.04
CA ALA A 295 0.65 7.08 -11.55
C ALA A 295 0.40 6.27 -10.27
N ILE A 296 -0.72 6.54 -9.61
CA ILE A 296 -1.18 5.80 -8.43
C ILE A 296 -2.52 5.12 -8.72
N ILE A 297 -2.63 3.85 -8.31
CA ILE A 297 -3.92 3.18 -8.18
C ILE A 297 -4.31 3.16 -6.70
N TRP A 298 -5.24 4.05 -6.34
CA TRP A 298 -5.66 4.30 -4.97
C TRP A 298 -6.77 3.32 -4.55
N SER A 299 -6.57 2.65 -3.41
CA SER A 299 -7.50 1.65 -2.85
C SER A 299 -7.99 2.03 -1.46
N PRO A 300 -8.68 3.17 -1.28
CA PRO A 300 -8.96 3.73 0.04
C PRO A 300 -9.63 2.77 1.01
N ARG A 301 -10.55 1.91 0.55
CA ARG A 301 -11.22 1.00 1.47
C ARG A 301 -10.25 0.00 2.09
N SER A 302 -9.41 -0.62 1.27
CA SER A 302 -8.42 -1.61 1.72
C SER A 302 -7.41 -0.97 2.69
N ASN A 303 -6.91 0.22 2.32
CA ASN A 303 -5.93 0.92 3.13
C ASN A 303 -6.52 1.33 4.49
N LEU A 304 -7.72 1.91 4.48
CA LEU A 304 -8.40 2.32 5.71
C LEU A 304 -8.74 1.11 6.58
N ASP A 305 -9.07 -0.03 5.97
CA ASP A 305 -9.36 -1.27 6.67
C ASP A 305 -8.15 -1.78 7.47
N LEU A 306 -7.02 -1.93 6.78
CA LEU A 306 -5.80 -2.54 7.31
C LEU A 306 -4.96 -1.58 8.14
N TYR A 307 -4.88 -0.31 7.76
CA TYR A 307 -3.90 0.66 8.28
C TYR A 307 -4.52 1.86 9.00
N ALA A 308 -5.84 2.08 8.85
CA ALA A 308 -6.53 3.30 9.29
C ALA A 308 -5.97 4.62 8.70
N ALA A 309 -5.13 4.51 7.67
CA ALA A 309 -4.63 5.58 6.83
C ALA A 309 -4.81 5.19 5.37
N THR A 310 -4.74 6.17 4.47
CA THR A 310 -4.77 5.93 3.03
C THR A 310 -3.92 6.97 2.33
N THR A 311 -3.61 6.72 1.07
CA THR A 311 -2.87 7.63 0.20
C THR A 311 -3.44 9.04 0.28
N HIS A 312 -2.57 10.04 0.44
CA HIS A 312 -2.92 11.46 0.36
C HIS A 312 -3.27 11.85 -1.09
N ALA A 313 -4.39 11.30 -1.59
CA ALA A 313 -4.83 11.47 -2.97
C ALA A 313 -5.10 12.94 -3.28
N GLU A 314 -5.53 13.73 -2.30
CA GLU A 314 -5.70 15.17 -2.41
C GLU A 314 -4.39 15.91 -2.66
N VAL A 315 -3.29 15.50 -2.02
CA VAL A 315 -1.95 16.05 -2.22
C VAL A 315 -1.43 15.62 -3.58
N ALA A 316 -1.52 14.32 -3.89
CA ALA A 316 -1.13 13.75 -5.19
C ALA A 316 -1.81 14.50 -6.36
N ALA A 317 -3.10 14.79 -6.23
CA ALA A 317 -3.87 15.51 -7.23
C ALA A 317 -3.46 16.98 -7.40
N ARG A 318 -3.08 17.68 -6.31
CA ARG A 318 -2.56 19.06 -6.37
C ARG A 318 -1.21 19.11 -7.09
N LEU A 319 -0.35 18.14 -6.80
CA LEU A 319 0.97 17.99 -7.42
C LEU A 319 0.90 17.50 -8.87
N GLY A 320 -0.26 17.03 -9.32
CA GLY A 320 -0.50 16.57 -10.69
C GLY A 320 -0.14 15.11 -10.93
N VAL A 321 -0.01 14.30 -9.88
CA VAL A 321 0.09 12.85 -9.98
C VAL A 321 -1.25 12.29 -10.49
N PRO A 322 -1.24 11.51 -11.57
CA PRO A 322 -2.39 10.71 -11.97
C PRO A 322 -2.87 9.76 -10.89
N VAL A 323 -4.18 9.73 -10.64
CA VAL A 323 -4.79 8.81 -9.67
C VAL A 323 -5.97 8.11 -10.33
N ALA A 324 -5.97 6.78 -10.29
CA ALA A 324 -7.14 5.93 -10.56
C ALA A 324 -7.59 5.20 -9.29
N LEU A 325 -8.78 4.60 -9.31
CA LEU A 325 -9.33 3.87 -8.17
C LEU A 325 -9.35 2.36 -8.42
N GLY A 326 -8.89 1.58 -7.43
CA GLY A 326 -8.88 0.12 -7.43
C GLY A 326 -9.56 -0.44 -6.17
N PRO A 327 -10.55 -1.33 -6.27
CA PRO A 327 -11.14 -2.02 -5.12
C PRO A 327 -10.19 -2.92 -4.34
N ASP A 328 -9.08 -3.36 -4.94
CA ASP A 328 -8.09 -4.30 -4.38
C ASP A 328 -8.64 -5.72 -4.19
N TRP A 329 -9.33 -6.03 -3.12
CA TRP A 329 -9.89 -7.37 -2.93
C TRP A 329 -11.00 -7.31 -1.90
N THR A 330 -11.98 -8.20 -1.96
CA THR A 330 -13.12 -8.12 -1.03
C THR A 330 -12.79 -8.54 0.39
N TRP A 331 -11.53 -8.81 0.72
CA TRP A 331 -11.13 -9.17 2.09
C TRP A 331 -11.05 -7.92 2.97
N SER A 332 -10.47 -6.84 2.45
CA SER A 332 -10.39 -5.53 3.11
C SER A 332 -10.91 -4.38 2.24
N GLY A 333 -11.03 -4.57 0.93
CA GLY A 333 -11.40 -3.58 -0.08
C GLY A 333 -12.88 -3.60 -0.48
N SER A 334 -13.21 -2.95 -1.60
CA SER A 334 -14.60 -2.81 -2.07
C SER A 334 -15.10 -3.96 -2.94
N LEU A 335 -16.42 -4.01 -3.14
CA LEU A 335 -17.04 -4.96 -4.05
C LEU A 335 -16.75 -4.74 -5.53
N ASN A 336 -16.55 -3.49 -5.94
CA ASN A 336 -16.40 -3.07 -7.33
C ASN A 336 -16.04 -1.57 -7.37
N PRO A 337 -15.66 -1.02 -8.55
CA PRO A 337 -15.19 0.36 -8.67
C PRO A 337 -16.19 1.42 -8.20
N ALA A 338 -17.51 1.19 -8.34
CA ALA A 338 -18.50 2.15 -7.84
C ALA A 338 -18.52 2.21 -6.30
N HIS A 339 -18.36 1.07 -5.61
CA HIS A 339 -18.27 1.05 -4.15
C HIS A 339 -16.94 1.64 -3.64
N GLU A 340 -15.86 1.51 -4.42
CA GLU A 340 -14.57 2.15 -4.10
C GLU A 340 -14.65 3.67 -4.30
N ALA A 341 -15.28 4.13 -5.38
CA ALA A 341 -15.55 5.54 -5.57
C ALA A 341 -16.43 6.11 -4.45
N SER A 342 -17.48 5.38 -4.04
CA SER A 342 -18.31 5.77 -2.88
C SER A 342 -17.50 5.83 -1.58
N CYS A 343 -16.49 4.97 -1.41
CA CYS A 343 -15.57 5.00 -0.29
C CYS A 343 -14.71 6.28 -0.29
N ALA A 344 -14.04 6.57 -1.41
CA ALA A 344 -13.24 7.78 -1.60
C ALA A 344 -14.06 9.04 -1.34
N ILE A 345 -15.29 9.05 -1.85
CA ILE A 345 -16.31 10.07 -1.61
C ILE A 345 -16.56 10.26 -0.11
N ASP A 346 -16.91 9.20 0.61
CA ASP A 346 -17.21 9.28 2.05
C ASP A 346 -16.00 9.81 2.83
N TYR A 347 -14.82 9.25 2.56
CA TYR A 347 -13.55 9.64 3.18
C TYR A 347 -13.22 11.13 2.96
N LEU A 348 -13.29 11.62 1.72
CA LEU A 348 -12.95 13.00 1.36
C LEU A 348 -14.04 14.01 1.77
N SER A 349 -15.26 13.56 2.02
CA SER A 349 -16.39 14.45 2.33
C SER A 349 -16.20 15.24 3.63
N THR A 350 -15.40 14.70 4.55
CA THR A 350 -15.07 15.30 5.84
C THR A 350 -13.65 15.88 5.89
N ARG A 351 -12.87 15.73 4.81
CA ARG A 351 -11.42 16.03 4.74
C ARG A 351 -11.04 16.89 3.55
N GLY A 352 -11.95 17.74 3.07
CA GLY A 352 -11.67 18.67 1.99
C GLY A 352 -11.36 18.02 0.63
N ASN A 353 -12.41 17.61 -0.06
CA ASN A 353 -12.29 17.00 -1.39
C ASN A 353 -11.80 17.99 -2.48
N PRO A 354 -10.65 17.75 -3.17
CA PRO A 354 -10.24 18.54 -4.33
C PRO A 354 -10.90 18.06 -5.65
N PHE A 355 -11.57 16.90 -5.64
CA PHE A 355 -12.12 16.27 -6.83
C PHE A 355 -13.60 16.62 -7.08
N GLY A 356 -13.92 17.04 -8.30
CA GLY A 356 -15.30 17.09 -8.77
C GLY A 356 -15.86 15.71 -9.11
N ASP A 357 -17.19 15.56 -9.20
CA ASP A 357 -17.83 14.29 -9.57
C ASP A 357 -17.31 13.72 -10.90
N GLN A 358 -16.99 14.59 -11.87
CA GLN A 358 -16.42 14.15 -13.14
C GLN A 358 -15.03 13.55 -12.99
N GLN A 359 -14.19 14.09 -12.09
CA GLN A 359 -12.86 13.55 -11.83
C GLN A 359 -12.95 12.19 -11.12
N LEU A 360 -13.79 12.08 -10.08
CA LEU A 360 -14.04 10.80 -9.40
C LEU A 360 -14.60 9.73 -10.36
N HIS A 361 -15.46 10.13 -11.30
CA HIS A 361 -15.94 9.22 -12.35
C HIS A 361 -14.83 8.85 -13.35
N ALA A 362 -13.95 9.79 -13.70
CA ALA A 362 -12.80 9.51 -14.54
C ALA A 362 -11.84 8.50 -13.90
N MET A 363 -11.62 8.57 -12.57
CA MET A 363 -10.78 7.63 -11.81
C MET A 363 -11.20 6.16 -11.93
N ILE A 364 -12.46 5.88 -12.30
CA ILE A 364 -12.99 4.53 -12.55
C ILE A 364 -13.40 4.31 -14.01
N THR A 365 -13.02 5.23 -14.92
CA THR A 365 -13.29 5.13 -16.36
C THR A 365 -12.12 5.66 -17.19
N SER A 366 -12.13 6.94 -17.58
CA SER A 366 -11.17 7.48 -18.54
C SER A 366 -9.77 7.66 -17.99
N GLU A 367 -9.64 8.02 -16.71
CA GLU A 367 -8.33 8.13 -16.06
C GLU A 367 -7.77 6.74 -15.74
N ALA A 368 -8.60 5.80 -15.26
CA ALA A 368 -8.22 4.38 -15.16
C ALA A 368 -7.74 3.83 -16.51
N ALA A 369 -8.44 4.13 -17.61
CA ALA A 369 -7.98 3.74 -18.93
C ALA A 369 -6.64 4.41 -19.31
N ARG A 370 -6.43 5.67 -18.90
CA ARG A 370 -5.23 6.42 -19.23
C ARG A 370 -3.98 5.90 -18.51
N VAL A 371 -4.10 5.60 -17.22
CA VAL A 371 -2.98 5.07 -16.41
C VAL A 371 -2.58 3.68 -16.89
N LEU A 372 -3.57 2.82 -17.16
CA LEU A 372 -3.35 1.46 -17.66
C LEU A 372 -3.00 1.37 -19.16
N GLY A 373 -2.74 2.49 -19.85
CA GLY A 373 -2.34 2.48 -21.27
C GLY A 373 -3.46 2.09 -22.27
N LEU A 374 -4.73 2.17 -21.87
CA LEU A 374 -5.92 1.85 -22.66
C LEU A 374 -6.53 3.06 -23.39
N ASP A 375 -5.81 4.19 -23.40
CA ASP A 375 -6.21 5.40 -24.10
C ASP A 375 -6.56 5.14 -25.56
N GLY A 376 -7.79 5.46 -25.93
CA GLY A 376 -8.25 5.24 -27.30
C GLY A 376 -8.69 3.81 -27.60
N GLU A 377 -8.87 2.96 -26.58
CA GLU A 377 -9.59 1.69 -26.68
C GLU A 377 -10.82 1.68 -25.75
N LEU A 378 -10.67 2.12 -24.49
CA LEU A 378 -11.68 2.08 -23.42
C LEU A 378 -11.85 3.43 -22.69
N GLY A 379 -12.64 3.42 -21.60
CA GLY A 379 -12.75 4.54 -20.65
C GLY A 379 -13.62 5.73 -21.08
N THR A 380 -13.96 5.87 -22.37
CA THR A 380 -14.85 6.96 -22.85
C THR A 380 -15.91 6.50 -23.84
N LEU A 381 -17.06 7.19 -23.83
CA LEU A 381 -18.07 7.05 -24.88
C LEU A 381 -17.67 7.86 -26.11
N THR A 382 -16.82 7.27 -26.98
CA THR A 382 -16.27 7.93 -28.17
C THR A 382 -16.44 7.06 -29.41
N GLU A 383 -16.79 7.69 -30.55
CA GLU A 383 -16.90 6.97 -31.84
C GLU A 383 -15.56 6.31 -32.21
N GLY A 384 -15.60 5.02 -32.55
CA GLY A 384 -14.45 4.20 -32.89
C GLY A 384 -13.95 3.31 -31.74
N LEU A 385 -14.28 3.63 -30.48
CA LEU A 385 -13.86 2.85 -29.32
C LEU A 385 -14.73 1.61 -29.11
N ARG A 386 -14.32 0.74 -28.18
CA ARG A 386 -15.10 -0.45 -27.84
C ARG A 386 -16.37 -0.08 -27.09
N ALA A 387 -17.43 -0.84 -27.34
CA ALA A 387 -18.74 -0.72 -26.75
C ALA A 387 -18.79 -1.42 -25.40
N ASP A 388 -17.93 -0.93 -24.51
CA ASP A 388 -17.90 -1.22 -23.09
C ASP A 388 -18.71 -0.12 -22.41
N ILE A 389 -19.96 -0.43 -22.06
CA ILE A 389 -20.98 0.55 -21.71
C ILE A 389 -21.78 0.04 -20.51
N SER A 390 -21.89 0.89 -19.50
CA SER A 390 -22.70 0.64 -18.31
C SER A 390 -23.79 1.69 -18.16
N VAL A 391 -25.01 1.23 -17.90
CA VAL A 391 -26.19 2.07 -17.77
C VAL A 391 -26.74 1.97 -16.36
N PHE A 392 -26.94 3.12 -15.73
CA PHE A 392 -27.38 3.26 -14.35
C PHE A 392 -28.76 3.93 -14.25
N THR A 393 -29.35 3.93 -13.06
CA THR A 393 -30.61 4.65 -12.78
C THR A 393 -30.53 6.11 -13.24
N GLY A 394 -31.60 6.61 -13.87
CA GLY A 394 -31.65 7.99 -14.35
C GLY A 394 -31.68 8.98 -13.19
N SER A 395 -30.80 9.99 -13.23
CA SER A 395 -30.72 11.06 -12.23
C SER A 395 -30.47 12.42 -12.88
N VAL A 396 -30.82 13.49 -12.15
CA VAL A 396 -30.41 14.87 -12.48
C VAL A 396 -28.98 15.17 -11.99
N GLU A 397 -28.39 14.28 -11.19
CA GLU A 397 -27.00 14.28 -10.75
C GLU A 397 -26.34 13.04 -11.36
N PRO A 398 -25.99 13.07 -12.66
CA PRO A 398 -25.77 11.86 -13.42
C PRO A 398 -24.50 11.11 -13.01
N TYR A 399 -23.44 11.80 -12.58
CA TYR A 399 -22.24 11.14 -12.07
C TYR A 399 -22.50 10.42 -10.75
N ARG A 400 -23.26 11.02 -9.82
CA ARG A 400 -23.63 10.37 -8.54
C ARG A 400 -24.44 9.09 -8.73
N ALA A 401 -25.27 9.04 -9.77
CA ALA A 401 -26.00 7.81 -10.13
C ALA A 401 -25.08 6.62 -10.48
N VAL A 402 -23.82 6.90 -10.82
CA VAL A 402 -22.77 5.90 -11.05
C VAL A 402 -21.96 5.70 -9.76
N LEU A 403 -21.45 6.78 -9.18
CA LEU A 403 -20.50 6.77 -8.05
C LEU A 403 -21.10 6.24 -6.74
N GLU A 404 -22.43 6.30 -6.58
CA GLU A 404 -23.15 5.77 -5.41
C GLU A 404 -24.08 4.61 -5.80
N SER A 405 -23.81 3.96 -6.93
CA SER A 405 -24.72 2.94 -7.47
C SER A 405 -24.70 1.67 -6.61
N GLY A 406 -25.89 1.19 -6.23
CA GLY A 406 -26.04 -0.11 -5.59
C GLY A 406 -26.50 -1.22 -6.56
N PRO A 407 -26.73 -2.45 -6.07
CA PRO A 407 -27.20 -3.59 -6.87
C PRO A 407 -28.49 -3.30 -7.68
N GLY A 408 -29.34 -2.40 -7.16
CA GLY A 408 -30.58 -1.97 -7.80
C GLY A 408 -30.41 -0.98 -8.95
N ASP A 409 -29.25 -0.33 -9.07
CA ASP A 409 -29.06 0.82 -9.95
C ASP A 409 -28.45 0.47 -11.30
N VAL A 410 -27.71 -0.63 -11.39
CA VAL A 410 -27.19 -1.13 -12.67
C VAL A 410 -28.33 -1.67 -13.53
N ARG A 411 -28.58 -1.01 -14.66
CA ARG A 411 -29.69 -1.28 -15.59
C ARG A 411 -29.28 -2.10 -16.79
N LEU A 412 -28.05 -1.95 -17.28
CA LEU A 412 -27.50 -2.67 -18.43
C LEU A 412 -25.97 -2.58 -18.40
N VAL A 413 -25.30 -3.69 -18.64
CA VAL A 413 -23.84 -3.76 -18.84
C VAL A 413 -23.57 -4.45 -20.16
N VAL A 414 -22.79 -3.78 -21.00
CA VAL A 414 -22.37 -4.22 -22.33
C VAL A 414 -20.86 -4.28 -22.33
N VAL A 415 -20.31 -5.41 -22.77
CA VAL A 415 -18.86 -5.61 -22.89
C VAL A 415 -18.59 -6.06 -24.32
N ASP A 416 -17.73 -5.35 -25.04
CA ASP A 416 -17.44 -5.59 -26.46
C ASP A 416 -18.71 -5.64 -27.36
N GLY A 417 -19.71 -4.81 -27.05
CA GLY A 417 -21.00 -4.81 -27.76
C GLY A 417 -21.93 -5.97 -27.39
N VAL A 418 -21.57 -6.83 -26.45
CA VAL A 418 -22.39 -7.93 -25.94
C VAL A 418 -23.03 -7.52 -24.62
N ALA A 419 -24.36 -7.41 -24.57
CA ALA A 419 -25.09 -7.17 -23.32
C ALA A 419 -25.09 -8.42 -22.44
N LEU A 420 -24.60 -8.30 -21.20
CA LEU A 420 -24.35 -9.44 -20.28
C LEU A 420 -25.17 -9.40 -19.00
N TYR A 421 -25.50 -8.22 -18.48
CA TYR A 421 -26.22 -8.06 -17.21
C TYR A 421 -27.17 -6.85 -17.26
N GLY A 422 -28.27 -6.91 -16.50
CA GLY A 422 -29.17 -5.77 -16.30
C GLY A 422 -30.64 -6.14 -16.27
N GLN A 423 -31.52 -5.16 -16.52
CA GLN A 423 -32.96 -5.37 -16.60
C GLN A 423 -33.30 -6.29 -17.79
N GLU A 424 -34.17 -7.28 -17.58
CA GLU A 424 -34.52 -8.29 -18.60
C GLU A 424 -34.87 -7.66 -19.96
N ALA A 425 -35.72 -6.63 -19.96
CA ALA A 425 -36.15 -5.98 -21.19
C ALA A 425 -35.01 -5.27 -21.94
N LEU A 426 -34.05 -4.68 -21.20
CA LEU A 426 -32.92 -3.97 -21.79
C LEU A 426 -31.90 -4.96 -22.34
N VAL A 427 -31.53 -5.98 -21.56
CA VAL A 427 -30.60 -7.03 -21.99
C VAL A 427 -31.17 -7.80 -23.17
N ALA A 428 -32.46 -8.17 -23.16
CA ALA A 428 -33.07 -8.90 -24.26
C ALA A 428 -33.06 -8.12 -25.58
N ALA A 429 -33.33 -6.81 -25.54
CA ALA A 429 -33.27 -5.95 -26.71
C ALA A 429 -31.82 -5.72 -27.17
N ALA A 430 -30.91 -5.42 -26.24
CA ALA A 430 -29.52 -5.11 -26.54
C ALA A 430 -28.73 -6.35 -27.00
N ARG A 431 -29.04 -7.54 -26.50
CA ARG A 431 -28.36 -8.80 -26.84
C ARG A 431 -28.97 -9.52 -28.05
N GLY A 432 -30.29 -9.47 -28.20
CA GLY A 432 -31.04 -10.19 -29.23
C GLY A 432 -31.23 -11.69 -28.97
N ASP A 433 -30.18 -12.42 -28.58
CA ASP A 433 -30.25 -13.84 -28.17
C ASP A 433 -29.92 -14.02 -26.69
N THR A 434 -30.93 -14.35 -25.90
CA THR A 434 -30.80 -14.58 -24.44
C THR A 434 -30.61 -16.06 -24.08
N ALA A 435 -30.31 -16.92 -25.05
CA ALA A 435 -29.97 -18.31 -24.75
C ALA A 435 -28.75 -18.37 -23.82
N GLY A 436 -28.90 -19.10 -22.70
CA GLY A 436 -27.84 -19.21 -21.69
C GLY A 436 -27.89 -18.13 -20.61
N CYS A 437 -28.75 -17.12 -20.72
CA CYS A 437 -28.97 -16.16 -19.65
C CYS A 437 -30.01 -16.69 -18.65
N GLU A 438 -29.88 -16.28 -17.40
CA GLU A 438 -30.80 -16.63 -16.31
C GLU A 438 -31.30 -15.38 -15.57
N LEU A 439 -32.50 -15.50 -14.98
CA LEU A 439 -33.02 -14.48 -14.08
C LEU A 439 -32.43 -14.69 -12.69
N VAL A 440 -31.83 -13.64 -12.14
CA VAL A 440 -31.23 -13.60 -10.80
C VAL A 440 -31.88 -12.51 -9.96
N ASP A 441 -31.81 -12.68 -8.64
CA ASP A 441 -32.35 -11.74 -7.65
C ASP A 441 -31.22 -10.92 -7.03
N ALA A 442 -31.03 -9.69 -7.52
CA ALA A 442 -30.03 -8.76 -7.03
C ALA A 442 -30.65 -7.87 -5.93
N CYS A 443 -30.74 -8.37 -4.70
CA CYS A 443 -31.32 -7.64 -3.56
C CYS A 443 -32.76 -7.14 -3.81
N ASP A 444 -33.70 -8.04 -4.13
CA ASP A 444 -35.10 -7.78 -4.51
C ASP A 444 -35.29 -7.17 -5.92
N TYR A 445 -34.21 -6.99 -6.67
CA TYR A 445 -34.25 -6.53 -8.05
C TYR A 445 -34.01 -7.68 -9.03
N GLU A 446 -35.04 -8.06 -9.80
CA GLU A 446 -34.90 -9.07 -10.84
C GLU A 446 -34.00 -8.55 -11.98
N ARG A 447 -33.01 -9.36 -12.34
CA ARG A 447 -32.00 -9.06 -13.37
C ARG A 447 -31.81 -10.26 -14.28
N LEU A 448 -31.49 -10.01 -15.54
CA LEU A 448 -31.06 -11.03 -16.48
C LEU A 448 -29.54 -11.05 -16.54
N LEU A 449 -28.92 -12.20 -16.27
CA LEU A 449 -27.48 -12.39 -16.23
C LEU A 449 -27.05 -13.50 -17.20
N CYS A 450 -26.06 -13.24 -18.04
CA CYS A 450 -25.60 -14.13 -19.10
C CYS A 450 -24.24 -14.77 -18.79
N ALA A 451 -24.10 -15.43 -17.62
CA ALA A 451 -22.85 -15.98 -17.10
C ALA A 451 -22.13 -17.00 -18.02
N VAL A 452 -22.86 -17.69 -18.91
CA VAL A 452 -22.28 -18.66 -19.87
C VAL A 452 -21.68 -18.03 -21.13
N SER A 453 -21.69 -16.70 -21.24
CA SER A 453 -21.17 -16.00 -22.42
C SER A 453 -19.67 -16.26 -22.59
N GLY A 454 -19.21 -16.61 -23.80
CA GLY A 454 -17.79 -16.93 -24.04
C GLY A 454 -17.37 -18.36 -23.66
N THR A 455 -18.14 -19.09 -22.84
CA THR A 455 -17.77 -20.45 -22.40
C THR A 455 -18.50 -21.55 -23.15
N SER A 456 -17.98 -22.79 -23.06
CA SER A 456 -18.60 -23.96 -23.69
C SER A 456 -18.37 -25.25 -22.90
N GLY A 457 -19.20 -26.27 -23.15
CA GLY A 457 -18.98 -27.58 -22.56
C GLY A 457 -19.29 -27.62 -21.06
N ALA A 458 -18.32 -28.04 -20.25
CA ALA A 458 -18.49 -28.20 -18.80
C ALA A 458 -18.32 -26.88 -18.03
N GLU A 459 -17.64 -25.90 -18.62
CA GLU A 459 -17.38 -24.56 -18.05
C GLU A 459 -18.56 -23.60 -18.27
N ALA A 460 -19.53 -23.97 -19.11
CA ALA A 460 -20.74 -23.19 -19.35
C ALA A 460 -21.76 -23.35 -18.22
N MET A 461 -21.45 -22.77 -17.06
CA MET A 461 -22.28 -22.77 -15.85
C MET A 461 -23.06 -21.47 -15.71
N THR A 462 -24.32 -21.56 -15.29
CA THR A 462 -25.09 -20.37 -14.91
C THR A 462 -24.61 -19.82 -13.56
N ALA A 463 -24.93 -18.57 -13.20
CA ALA A 463 -24.53 -18.03 -11.89
C ALA A 463 -25.14 -18.82 -10.74
N SER A 464 -26.37 -19.32 -10.87
CA SER A 464 -26.99 -20.24 -9.90
C SER A 464 -26.23 -21.57 -9.75
N GLU A 465 -25.65 -22.09 -10.84
CA GLU A 465 -24.83 -23.30 -10.81
C GLU A 465 -23.46 -23.05 -10.18
N LEU A 466 -22.85 -21.90 -10.47
CA LEU A 466 -21.60 -21.43 -9.84
C LEU A 466 -21.80 -21.24 -8.33
N GLU A 467 -22.84 -20.49 -7.94
CA GLU A 467 -23.19 -20.24 -6.55
C GLU A 467 -23.37 -21.54 -5.78
N ALA A 468 -24.14 -22.49 -6.33
CA ALA A 468 -24.39 -23.78 -5.70
C ALA A 468 -23.11 -24.63 -5.58
N THR A 469 -22.22 -24.55 -6.57
CA THR A 469 -20.96 -25.31 -6.60
C THR A 469 -19.98 -24.77 -5.58
N LEU A 470 -19.71 -23.47 -5.61
CA LEU A 470 -18.77 -22.81 -4.70
C LEU A 470 -19.29 -22.83 -3.26
N SER A 471 -20.58 -22.59 -3.04
CA SER A 471 -21.18 -22.70 -1.69
C SER A 471 -21.03 -24.11 -1.12
N ALA A 472 -21.16 -25.15 -1.95
CA ALA A 472 -20.99 -26.53 -1.49
C ALA A 472 -19.52 -26.87 -1.22
N ALA A 473 -18.59 -26.30 -2.00
CA ALA A 473 -17.15 -26.47 -1.80
C ALA A 473 -16.71 -25.81 -0.48
N LEU A 474 -17.03 -24.53 -0.29
CA LEU A 474 -16.69 -23.76 0.92
C LEU A 474 -17.32 -24.35 2.18
N ALA A 475 -18.58 -24.79 2.12
CA ALA A 475 -19.25 -25.41 3.27
C ALA A 475 -18.66 -26.78 3.66
N ALA A 476 -17.82 -27.39 2.81
CA ALA A 476 -17.10 -28.62 3.13
C ALA A 476 -15.78 -28.35 3.86
N THR A 477 -15.26 -27.12 3.79
CA THR A 477 -14.04 -26.69 4.48
C THR A 477 -14.28 -26.62 6.00
N ALA A 478 -13.32 -27.11 6.78
CA ALA A 478 -13.42 -27.15 8.23
C ALA A 478 -12.75 -25.91 8.84
N MET A 479 -13.53 -24.85 9.07
CA MET A 479 -13.00 -23.61 9.63
C MET A 479 -12.75 -23.68 11.15
N PRO A 480 -11.73 -22.96 11.65
CA PRO A 480 -11.56 -22.70 13.08
C PRO A 480 -12.76 -21.98 13.71
N ALA A 481 -12.88 -22.08 15.03
CA ALA A 481 -13.97 -21.42 15.75
C ALA A 481 -13.79 -19.90 15.73
N GLY A 482 -14.82 -19.15 15.33
CA GLY A 482 -14.76 -17.70 15.12
C GLY A 482 -14.65 -17.31 13.64
N LEU A 483 -14.16 -18.23 12.79
CA LEU A 483 -13.95 -18.01 11.35
C LEU A 483 -14.94 -18.79 10.47
N GLU A 484 -16.05 -19.28 11.04
CA GLU A 484 -17.03 -20.07 10.29
C GLU A 484 -17.69 -19.29 9.13
N TYR A 485 -17.60 -17.96 9.14
CA TYR A 485 -18.09 -17.11 8.05
C TYR A 485 -17.25 -17.23 6.78
N ALA A 486 -15.94 -17.49 6.89
CA ALA A 486 -15.05 -17.66 5.74
C ALA A 486 -15.44 -18.90 4.90
N GLY A 487 -16.05 -19.91 5.52
CA GLY A 487 -16.61 -21.08 4.82
C GLY A 487 -17.94 -20.84 4.11
N GLN A 488 -18.34 -19.58 3.93
CA GLN A 488 -19.55 -19.17 3.20
C GLN A 488 -19.13 -18.49 1.89
N LEU A 489 -19.93 -18.64 0.84
CA LEU A 489 -19.69 -17.91 -0.41
C LEU A 489 -20.00 -16.43 -0.20
N HIS A 490 -19.08 -15.55 -0.61
CA HIS A 490 -19.38 -14.13 -0.68
C HIS A 490 -20.30 -13.86 -1.87
N GLY A 491 -21.48 -13.30 -1.59
CA GLY A 491 -22.47 -12.99 -2.62
C GLY A 491 -21.93 -12.03 -3.70
N LEU A 492 -22.56 -12.05 -4.87
CA LEU A 492 -22.29 -11.05 -5.93
C LEU A 492 -22.79 -9.66 -5.54
N TRP A 493 -23.71 -9.58 -4.58
CA TRP A 493 -24.34 -8.34 -4.13
C TRP A 493 -24.21 -8.21 -2.61
N ASP A 494 -23.83 -7.03 -2.12
CA ASP A 494 -24.02 -6.66 -0.72
C ASP A 494 -25.40 -6.03 -0.55
N CYS A 495 -26.35 -6.81 -0.02
CA CYS A 495 -27.71 -6.34 0.24
C CYS A 495 -27.87 -5.65 1.60
N ASP A 496 -26.85 -5.69 2.46
CA ASP A 496 -26.92 -5.23 3.85
C ASP A 496 -26.17 -3.90 4.08
N ASP A 497 -25.66 -3.27 3.00
CA ASP A 497 -25.01 -1.93 3.01
C ASP A 497 -23.77 -1.88 3.92
N SER A 498 -23.05 -2.99 4.00
CA SER A 498 -21.82 -3.14 4.81
C SER A 498 -20.68 -2.26 4.31
N TYR A 499 -20.75 -1.80 3.05
CA TYR A 499 -19.80 -0.90 2.40
C TYR A 499 -20.26 0.57 2.37
N ALA A 500 -21.19 0.97 3.26
CA ALA A 500 -21.76 2.32 3.24
C ALA A 500 -20.80 3.44 3.70
N SER A 501 -19.84 3.13 4.57
CA SER A 501 -18.95 4.14 5.14
C SER A 501 -17.49 3.72 5.11
N CYS A 502 -16.64 4.66 4.75
CA CYS A 502 -15.19 4.58 4.83
C CYS A 502 -14.60 5.60 5.80
N ASP A 503 -15.38 6.59 6.24
CA ASP A 503 -14.91 7.51 7.26
C ASP A 503 -14.81 6.82 8.63
N ARG A 504 -13.57 6.55 9.05
CA ARG A 504 -13.24 5.99 10.37
C ARG A 504 -12.95 7.06 11.43
N SER A 505 -12.99 8.35 11.07
CA SER A 505 -12.73 9.43 12.03
C SER A 505 -13.79 9.47 13.13
N ALA A 506 -13.38 9.95 14.30
CA ALA A 506 -14.27 10.15 15.43
C ALA A 506 -14.13 11.58 15.98
N PRO A 507 -14.74 12.60 15.32
CA PRO A 507 -14.66 13.99 15.76
C PRO A 507 -15.04 14.17 17.23
N ALA A 508 -14.29 15.01 17.94
CA ALA A 508 -14.43 15.27 19.37
C ALA A 508 -14.56 16.78 19.69
N GLU A 509 -14.78 17.11 20.96
CA GLU A 509 -14.86 18.53 21.36
C GLU A 509 -13.46 19.15 21.35
N GLY A 510 -13.17 19.96 20.31
CA GLY A 510 -11.88 20.63 20.11
C GLY A 510 -10.89 19.85 19.23
N ASP A 511 -11.38 18.87 18.48
CA ASP A 511 -10.70 18.06 17.46
C ASP A 511 -11.78 17.77 16.40
N ALA A 512 -11.87 18.67 15.41
CA ALA A 512 -13.02 18.78 14.52
C ALA A 512 -13.03 17.74 13.39
N ASP A 513 -11.87 17.28 12.95
CA ASP A 513 -11.66 16.26 11.91
C ASP A 513 -11.39 14.86 12.50
N GLY A 514 -11.10 14.75 13.79
CA GLY A 514 -11.05 13.47 14.49
C GLY A 514 -9.76 12.69 14.25
N ASP A 515 -8.66 13.38 13.97
CA ASP A 515 -7.32 12.78 13.77
C ASP A 515 -6.53 12.59 15.08
N GLY A 516 -7.05 13.13 16.18
CA GLY A 516 -6.47 13.02 17.52
C GLY A 516 -5.60 14.21 17.92
N ILE A 517 -5.42 15.19 17.05
CA ILE A 517 -4.76 16.47 17.32
C ILE A 517 -5.85 17.51 17.68
N LEU A 518 -5.54 18.42 18.60
CA LEU A 518 -6.52 19.43 19.02
C LEU A 518 -6.45 20.64 18.08
N ASP A 519 -7.60 21.19 17.69
CA ASP A 519 -7.76 22.35 16.78
C ASP A 519 -6.84 23.54 17.09
N GLU A 520 -6.37 23.68 18.34
CA GLU A 520 -5.50 24.79 18.79
C GLU A 520 -4.01 24.60 18.48
N VAL A 521 -3.59 23.38 18.15
CA VAL A 521 -2.21 23.01 17.78
C VAL A 521 -2.13 22.26 16.44
N ASP A 522 -3.27 22.03 15.82
CA ASP A 522 -3.41 21.33 14.54
C ASP A 522 -3.12 22.28 13.37
N SER A 523 -2.17 21.89 12.53
CA SER A 523 -1.77 22.60 11.31
C SER A 523 -2.88 22.61 10.25
N CYS A 524 -3.79 21.64 10.35
CA CYS A 524 -4.88 21.38 9.41
C CYS A 524 -6.20 21.03 10.11
N ALA A 525 -6.63 21.81 11.12
CA ALA A 525 -7.80 21.62 12.01
C ALA A 525 -9.21 21.33 11.41
N GLY A 526 -9.35 21.09 10.11
CA GLY A 526 -10.55 20.56 9.49
C GLY A 526 -10.28 19.51 8.42
N TRP A 527 -9.08 18.91 8.43
CA TRP A 527 -8.57 17.93 7.47
C TRP A 527 -7.78 16.91 8.26
N TYR A 528 -8.32 15.70 8.34
CA TYR A 528 -7.70 14.60 9.08
C TYR A 528 -6.26 14.34 8.62
N ASP A 529 -5.29 14.58 9.48
CA ASP A 529 -3.86 14.34 9.26
C ASP A 529 -3.16 14.10 10.61
N PRO A 530 -3.20 12.87 11.14
CA PRO A 530 -2.52 12.53 12.38
C PRO A 530 -1.00 12.75 12.32
N GLU A 531 -0.39 12.70 11.13
CA GLU A 531 1.05 12.88 10.93
C GLU A 531 1.49 14.36 11.02
N GLN A 532 0.58 15.29 10.73
CA GLN A 532 0.81 16.74 10.75
C GLN A 532 2.04 17.14 9.89
N ALA A 533 2.15 16.52 8.71
CA ALA A 533 3.22 16.79 7.78
C ALA A 533 3.12 18.23 7.27
N ASP A 534 4.24 18.95 7.25
CA ASP A 534 4.37 20.35 6.78
C ASP A 534 5.72 20.45 6.08
N LEU A 535 5.75 20.01 4.82
CA LEU A 535 6.99 19.79 4.07
C LEU A 535 7.75 21.08 3.82
N ASP A 536 7.03 22.18 3.60
CA ASP A 536 7.62 23.48 3.28
C ASP A 536 7.83 24.38 4.51
N GLY A 537 7.24 24.03 5.65
CA GLY A 537 7.45 24.67 6.93
C GLY A 537 6.76 26.04 7.07
N ASP A 538 5.73 26.32 6.29
CA ASP A 538 4.97 27.56 6.37
C ASP A 538 3.94 27.59 7.53
N GLY A 539 3.68 26.42 8.12
CA GLY A 539 2.74 26.21 9.21
C GLY A 539 1.33 25.76 8.78
N TRP A 540 1.11 25.50 7.49
CA TRP A 540 -0.02 24.75 6.96
C TRP A 540 0.42 23.31 6.71
N GLY A 541 -0.35 22.33 7.19
CA GLY A 541 -0.03 20.94 6.89
C GLY A 541 -0.30 20.61 5.41
N ASP A 542 0.45 19.65 4.87
CA ASP A 542 0.46 19.29 3.45
C ASP A 542 -0.95 18.97 2.92
N VAL A 543 -1.78 18.31 3.73
CA VAL A 543 -3.14 17.91 3.35
C VAL A 543 -4.08 19.09 3.13
N CYS A 544 -3.88 20.21 3.83
CA CYS A 544 -4.71 21.40 3.71
C CYS A 544 -4.01 22.57 3.01
N ASP A 545 -2.72 22.44 2.72
CA ASP A 545 -1.93 23.40 1.97
C ASP A 545 -2.27 23.34 0.46
N PRO A 546 -2.74 24.44 -0.14
CA PRO A 546 -2.86 24.55 -1.60
C PRO A 546 -1.54 24.36 -2.35
N CYS A 547 -0.39 24.56 -1.70
CA CYS A 547 0.91 24.40 -2.32
C CYS A 547 2.03 23.86 -1.42
N PRO A 548 2.01 22.54 -1.10
CA PRO A 548 2.83 21.91 -0.06
C PRO A 548 4.33 21.77 -0.40
N LEU A 549 4.81 22.46 -1.44
CA LEU A 549 6.22 22.52 -1.80
C LEU A 549 6.79 23.95 -1.69
N VAL A 550 5.96 24.97 -1.46
CA VAL A 550 6.36 26.37 -1.63
C VAL A 550 5.81 27.25 -0.50
N PRO A 551 6.67 27.69 0.44
CA PRO A 551 6.20 28.33 1.66
C PRO A 551 5.31 29.55 1.43
N GLY A 552 4.07 29.50 1.93
CA GLY A 552 3.08 30.58 1.88
C GLY A 552 2.42 30.78 0.52
N ALA A 553 2.57 29.84 -0.42
CA ALA A 553 2.00 29.93 -1.74
C ALA A 553 0.53 29.46 -1.77
N THR A 554 -0.36 30.32 -2.23
CA THR A 554 -1.80 29.99 -2.33
C THR A 554 -2.21 29.49 -3.73
N GLU A 555 -1.27 29.42 -4.67
CA GLU A 555 -1.48 28.94 -6.05
C GLU A 555 -0.23 28.15 -6.48
N CYS A 556 -0.39 26.84 -6.73
CA CYS A 556 0.65 25.99 -7.31
C CYS A 556 0.63 26.06 -8.85
N ASP A 557 1.50 26.88 -9.42
CA ASP A 557 1.91 26.77 -10.83
C ASP A 557 3.33 26.14 -10.82
N HIS A 558 3.42 24.82 -10.69
CA HIS A 558 4.71 24.12 -10.67
C HIS A 558 5.44 24.28 -12.02
N ASP A 559 6.68 24.79 -12.00
CA ASP A 559 7.58 24.66 -13.14
C ASP A 559 8.18 23.25 -13.09
N PRO A 560 7.90 22.34 -14.05
CA PRO A 560 8.46 20.99 -14.01
C PRO A 560 10.00 20.94 -14.12
N ALA A 561 10.66 22.08 -14.35
CA ALA A 561 12.11 22.19 -14.32
C ALA A 561 12.69 22.65 -12.95
N ASP A 562 11.84 23.07 -12.02
CA ASP A 562 12.12 23.68 -10.71
C ASP A 562 10.84 23.51 -9.85
N ILE A 563 10.60 22.28 -9.37
CA ILE A 563 9.26 21.85 -8.90
C ILE A 563 8.89 22.41 -7.54
N ASP A 564 9.89 22.63 -6.69
CA ASP A 564 9.77 23.32 -5.40
C ASP A 564 9.90 24.85 -5.53
N ASP A 565 10.15 25.40 -6.73
CA ASP A 565 10.22 26.85 -7.03
C ASP A 565 11.17 27.61 -6.08
N ASP A 566 12.25 26.96 -5.65
CA ASP A 566 13.29 27.56 -4.81
C ASP A 566 14.26 28.45 -5.64
N GLY A 567 14.22 28.30 -6.97
CA GLY A 567 15.03 29.03 -7.94
C GLY A 567 16.29 28.29 -8.39
N VAL A 568 16.47 27.04 -7.98
CA VAL A 568 17.50 26.10 -8.39
C VAL A 568 16.85 25.01 -9.26
N PRO A 569 17.21 24.91 -10.55
CA PRO A 569 16.58 23.91 -11.40
C PRO A 569 16.87 22.48 -10.92
N ASN A 570 15.88 21.58 -10.92
CA ASN A 570 15.95 20.18 -10.45
C ASN A 570 17.25 19.45 -10.87
N SER A 571 17.74 19.71 -12.10
CA SER A 571 18.98 19.10 -12.63
C SER A 571 20.28 19.49 -11.92
N SER A 572 20.22 20.51 -11.07
CA SER A 572 21.34 21.08 -10.32
C SER A 572 21.01 21.32 -8.85
N ASP A 573 19.82 20.90 -8.44
CA ASP A 573 19.32 20.98 -7.08
C ASP A 573 19.80 19.75 -6.28
N GLY A 574 20.28 19.97 -5.06
CA GLY A 574 20.66 18.90 -4.13
C GLY A 574 19.48 18.22 -3.46
N CYS A 575 18.35 18.93 -3.32
CA CYS A 575 17.07 18.42 -2.83
C CYS A 575 15.92 18.88 -3.75
N PRO A 576 15.78 18.32 -4.96
CA PRO A 576 14.87 18.84 -6.01
C PRO A 576 13.37 18.89 -5.70
N TYR A 577 12.96 18.47 -4.51
CA TYR A 577 11.56 18.34 -4.08
C TYR A 577 11.32 19.01 -2.72
N LEU A 578 12.31 19.76 -2.21
CA LEU A 578 12.27 20.41 -0.90
C LEU A 578 12.78 21.85 -1.08
N TYR A 579 11.94 22.81 -0.72
CA TYR A 579 12.27 24.23 -0.84
C TYR A 579 13.54 24.60 -0.06
N ASP A 580 14.66 24.78 -0.77
CA ASP A 580 15.97 25.08 -0.17
C ASP A 580 16.84 26.00 -1.06
N PRO A 581 16.46 27.28 -1.20
CA PRO A 581 17.09 28.19 -2.17
C PRO A 581 18.58 28.46 -1.90
N ASP A 582 19.03 28.20 -0.67
CA ASP A 582 20.40 28.45 -0.23
C ASP A 582 21.29 27.20 -0.31
N GLN A 583 20.70 26.01 -0.47
CA GLN A 583 21.37 24.74 -0.72
C GLN A 583 22.55 24.47 0.26
N PRO A 584 22.36 24.60 1.59
CA PRO A 584 23.42 24.32 2.54
C PRO A 584 23.73 22.81 2.57
N ASP A 585 25.00 22.53 2.80
CA ASP A 585 25.60 21.20 2.96
C ASP A 585 26.59 21.39 4.11
N CYS A 586 26.07 21.29 5.33
CA CYS A 586 26.74 21.72 6.55
C CYS A 586 27.98 20.88 6.86
N ASP A 587 27.93 19.58 6.58
CA ASP A 587 29.02 18.65 6.83
C ASP A 587 29.93 18.41 5.60
N GLY A 588 29.51 18.85 4.42
CA GLY A 588 30.26 18.81 3.17
C GLY A 588 30.25 17.45 2.47
N ASP A 589 29.26 16.60 2.72
CA ASP A 589 29.14 15.25 2.17
C ASP A 589 28.51 15.19 0.77
N GLY A 590 27.92 16.31 0.34
CA GLY A 590 27.29 16.46 -0.97
C GLY A 590 25.81 16.05 -0.99
N LYS A 591 25.21 15.79 0.18
CA LYS A 591 23.77 15.87 0.42
C LYS A 591 23.48 17.26 0.97
N ASN A 592 22.40 17.85 0.51
CA ASN A 592 21.97 19.12 1.06
C ASN A 592 21.17 18.89 2.34
N ASP A 593 21.29 19.81 3.29
CA ASP A 593 20.75 19.66 4.65
C ASP A 593 19.23 19.39 4.65
N ALA A 594 18.49 19.91 3.66
CA ALA A 594 17.04 19.74 3.58
C ALA A 594 16.60 18.28 3.37
N CYS A 595 17.38 17.49 2.61
CA CYS A 595 17.10 16.08 2.29
C CYS A 595 18.14 15.13 2.90
N ASP A 596 18.98 15.63 3.80
CA ASP A 596 19.89 14.81 4.58
C ASP A 596 19.26 14.48 5.94
N LEU A 597 19.19 13.18 6.27
CA LEU A 597 18.68 12.70 7.55
C LEU A 597 19.64 12.98 8.71
N CYS A 598 20.89 13.35 8.42
CA CYS A 598 21.88 13.73 9.42
C CYS A 598 22.73 14.92 8.92
N PRO A 599 22.14 16.11 8.80
CA PRO A 599 22.75 17.29 8.16
C PRO A 599 24.00 17.85 8.87
N GLU A 600 24.35 17.28 10.03
CA GLU A 600 25.57 17.62 10.77
C GLU A 600 26.66 16.53 10.70
N GLU A 601 26.41 15.39 10.06
CA GLU A 601 27.26 14.20 10.09
C GLU A 601 27.56 13.57 8.73
N TYR A 602 28.74 13.89 8.20
CA TYR A 602 29.21 13.45 6.88
C TYR A 602 28.88 11.98 6.51
N ASN A 603 27.94 11.78 5.58
CA ASN A 603 27.35 10.51 5.15
C ASN A 603 27.11 10.45 3.61
N PRO A 604 28.18 10.56 2.80
CA PRO A 604 28.05 10.84 1.36
C PRO A 604 27.43 9.68 0.56
N GLY A 605 26.68 10.01 -0.49
CA GLY A 605 26.00 9.01 -1.34
C GLY A 605 24.97 8.22 -0.54
N ASP A 606 24.88 6.91 -0.73
CA ASP A 606 23.85 6.09 -0.04
C ASP A 606 24.24 5.71 1.40
N ALA A 607 25.24 6.38 1.99
CA ALA A 607 25.65 6.08 3.35
C ALA A 607 24.57 6.54 4.35
N GLY A 608 24.19 5.63 5.25
CA GLY A 608 23.30 5.93 6.37
C GLY A 608 23.97 6.72 7.48
N CYS A 609 23.16 7.30 8.36
CA CYS A 609 23.61 8.15 9.47
C CYS A 609 24.38 7.35 10.52
N SER A 610 25.35 8.00 11.17
CA SER A 610 26.15 7.35 12.21
C SER A 610 25.44 7.40 13.56
N TYR A 611 24.91 6.27 14.00
CA TYR A 611 24.24 6.19 15.30
C TYR A 611 25.12 5.54 16.36
N GLY A 612 24.92 5.95 17.62
CA GLY A 612 25.34 5.16 18.77
C GLY A 612 24.39 3.99 18.96
N LEU A 613 24.89 2.84 19.39
CA LEU A 613 24.03 1.67 19.58
C LEU A 613 22.98 1.89 20.68
N ASP A 614 23.27 2.74 21.66
CA ASP A 614 22.32 3.23 22.66
C ASP A 614 21.14 3.99 22.04
N ALA A 615 21.38 4.80 21.01
CA ALA A 615 20.33 5.53 20.32
C ALA A 615 19.45 4.58 19.50
N ILE A 616 20.05 3.64 18.77
CA ILE A 616 19.30 2.65 18.00
C ILE A 616 18.47 1.74 18.92
N ARG A 617 19.02 1.28 20.04
CA ARG A 617 18.35 0.27 20.88
C ARG A 617 17.41 0.84 21.93
N ASN A 618 17.45 2.14 22.21
CA ASN A 618 16.60 2.77 23.21
C ASN A 618 15.46 3.54 22.54
N PRO A 619 14.21 3.03 22.54
CA PRO A 619 13.07 3.70 21.90
C PRO A 619 12.71 5.04 22.55
N ASP A 620 13.19 5.30 23.78
CA ASP A 620 13.03 6.60 24.45
C ASP A 620 14.13 7.63 24.10
N ASP A 621 15.14 7.28 23.27
CA ASP A 621 16.18 8.23 22.85
C ASP A 621 15.64 9.14 21.74
N PRO A 622 15.82 10.48 21.82
CA PRO A 622 15.38 11.39 20.77
C PRO A 622 16.04 11.18 19.40
N ARG A 623 17.16 10.44 19.35
CA ARG A 623 17.87 10.07 18.12
C ARG A 623 17.52 8.65 17.66
N HIS A 624 16.56 8.00 18.30
CA HIS A 624 16.13 6.66 17.90
C HIS A 624 15.61 6.73 16.45
N PRO A 625 16.25 6.04 15.50
CA PRO A 625 15.86 6.12 14.11
C PRO A 625 14.50 5.45 13.90
N ALA A 626 13.74 5.94 12.92
CA ALA A 626 12.57 5.21 12.45
C ALA A 626 12.99 3.83 11.92
N GLU A 627 12.13 2.84 12.06
CA GLU A 627 12.33 1.55 11.40
C GLU A 627 12.54 1.75 9.89
N GLY A 628 13.41 0.94 9.28
CA GLY A 628 13.81 1.10 7.88
C GLY A 628 15.01 2.04 7.68
N THR A 629 15.38 2.86 8.67
CA THR A 629 16.51 3.78 8.51
C THR A 629 17.81 3.03 8.25
N ALA A 630 18.54 3.43 7.20
CA ALA A 630 19.90 2.98 6.97
C ALA A 630 20.84 3.58 8.03
N VAL A 631 21.59 2.73 8.73
CA VAL A 631 22.45 3.12 9.84
C VAL A 631 23.88 2.65 9.65
N ASN A 632 24.83 3.41 10.21
CA ASN A 632 26.22 3.00 10.36
C ASN A 632 26.59 2.96 11.85
N LEU A 633 27.09 1.81 12.31
CA LEU A 633 27.55 1.60 13.67
C LEU A 633 29.03 1.26 13.65
N SER A 634 29.79 1.82 14.58
CA SER A 634 31.24 1.62 14.64
C SER A 634 31.69 1.08 15.98
N GLY A 635 32.77 0.30 15.97
CA GLY A 635 33.44 -0.16 17.20
C GLY A 635 32.70 -1.23 17.99
N LEU A 636 31.86 -2.03 17.35
CA LEU A 636 31.12 -3.11 18.00
C LEU A 636 31.95 -4.39 18.08
N VAL A 637 31.78 -5.16 19.14
CA VAL A 637 32.44 -6.45 19.33
C VAL A 637 31.46 -7.58 19.00
N VAL A 638 31.88 -8.53 18.16
CA VAL A 638 31.08 -9.73 17.89
C VAL A 638 31.11 -10.64 19.12
N THR A 639 29.97 -10.79 19.81
CA THR A 639 29.85 -11.56 21.06
C THR A 639 29.39 -13.00 20.85
N ALA A 640 28.64 -13.25 19.77
CA ALA A 640 28.24 -14.56 19.30
C ALA A 640 28.00 -14.56 17.78
N VAL A 641 28.13 -15.73 17.14
CA VAL A 641 27.80 -15.94 15.73
C VAL A 641 26.83 -17.11 15.64
N ARG A 642 25.70 -16.91 14.97
CA ARG A 642 24.72 -17.95 14.64
C ARG A 642 24.99 -18.42 13.22
N GLU A 643 25.60 -19.60 13.08
CA GLU A 643 26.05 -20.13 11.79
C GLU A 643 24.91 -20.20 10.77
N GLY A 644 25.11 -19.55 9.61
CA GLY A 644 24.12 -19.51 8.53
C GLY A 644 22.96 -18.55 8.77
N VAL A 645 23.01 -17.69 9.79
CA VAL A 645 21.96 -16.71 10.09
C VAL A 645 22.52 -15.30 10.26
N GLY A 646 23.46 -15.08 11.19
CA GLY A 646 23.87 -13.73 11.55
C GLY A 646 24.83 -13.65 12.75
N ALA A 647 25.02 -12.45 13.30
CA ALA A 647 25.95 -12.20 14.41
C ALA A 647 25.31 -11.31 15.49
N TYR A 648 25.64 -11.59 16.75
CA TYR A 648 25.31 -10.72 17.87
C TYR A 648 26.48 -9.76 18.10
N LEU A 649 26.17 -8.47 18.14
CA LEU A 649 27.13 -7.38 18.28
C LEU A 649 26.87 -6.68 19.61
N GLN A 650 27.94 -6.26 20.26
CA GLN A 650 27.84 -5.50 21.49
C GLN A 650 28.86 -4.37 21.54
N ASP A 651 28.41 -3.17 21.90
CA ASP A 651 29.29 -2.07 22.27
C ASP A 651 29.98 -2.40 23.61
N PRO A 652 31.32 -2.39 23.66
CA PRO A 652 32.05 -2.77 24.87
C PRO A 652 32.00 -1.72 26.00
N ASP A 653 31.62 -0.48 25.70
CA ASP A 653 31.58 0.64 26.64
C ASP A 653 30.16 0.92 27.18
N LEU A 654 29.11 0.38 26.55
CA LEU A 654 27.72 0.54 26.98
C LEU A 654 27.28 -0.52 28.00
N SER A 655 26.53 -0.08 29.01
CA SER A 655 26.04 -0.94 30.10
C SER A 655 24.57 -1.33 29.98
N GLU A 656 23.78 -0.62 29.16
CA GLU A 656 22.37 -0.87 28.81
C GLU A 656 22.24 -0.49 27.32
N TYR A 657 21.30 -1.11 26.59
CA TYR A 657 21.03 -0.85 25.16
C TYR A 657 22.27 -0.97 24.25
N GLY A 658 23.24 -1.77 24.67
CA GLY A 658 24.53 -1.88 23.99
C GLY A 658 24.64 -3.13 23.12
N GLY A 659 23.54 -3.80 22.77
CA GLY A 659 23.55 -5.04 21.99
C GLY A 659 22.57 -5.01 20.83
N ILE A 660 22.93 -5.58 19.69
CA ILE A 660 22.02 -5.76 18.54
C ILE A 660 22.34 -7.05 17.80
N PHE A 661 21.31 -7.65 17.22
CA PHE A 661 21.48 -8.78 16.32
C PHE A 661 21.58 -8.25 14.87
N ALA A 662 22.53 -8.76 14.09
CA ALA A 662 22.67 -8.44 12.68
C ALA A 662 22.34 -9.67 11.85
N TYR A 663 21.18 -9.65 11.19
CA TYR A 663 20.65 -10.73 10.37
C TYR A 663 21.26 -10.67 8.96
N ALA A 664 22.15 -11.61 8.65
CA ALA A 664 22.91 -11.63 7.40
C ALA A 664 22.30 -12.52 6.31
N GLY A 665 21.16 -13.18 6.57
CA GLY A 665 20.57 -14.18 5.66
C GLY A 665 21.51 -15.35 5.31
N GLY A 666 22.56 -15.57 6.10
CA GLY A 666 23.67 -16.45 5.76
C GLY A 666 24.86 -16.38 6.74
N ASP A 667 26.03 -16.84 6.30
CA ASP A 667 27.26 -16.72 7.09
C ASP A 667 27.75 -15.26 7.08
N PRO A 668 27.81 -14.57 8.24
CA PRO A 668 28.13 -13.15 8.30
C PRO A 668 29.61 -12.85 8.03
N GLY A 669 30.48 -13.87 7.92
CA GLY A 669 31.89 -13.69 7.57
C GLY A 669 32.75 -13.03 8.67
N VAL A 670 32.20 -12.89 9.88
CA VAL A 670 32.87 -12.36 11.08
C VAL A 670 33.04 -13.45 12.15
N SER A 671 33.95 -13.26 13.09
CA SER A 671 34.24 -14.19 14.18
C SER A 671 34.06 -13.54 15.55
N VAL A 672 33.69 -14.34 16.55
CA VAL A 672 33.60 -13.89 17.95
C VAL A 672 34.92 -13.24 18.40
N GLY A 673 34.83 -12.02 18.93
CA GLY A 673 35.97 -11.19 19.33
C GLY A 673 36.52 -10.27 18.23
N ASP A 674 35.98 -10.31 17.01
CA ASP A 674 36.26 -9.28 16.01
C ASP A 674 35.67 -7.94 16.48
N LEU A 675 36.43 -6.86 16.25
CA LEU A 675 35.95 -5.50 16.36
C LEU A 675 35.52 -5.06 14.96
N VAL A 676 34.26 -4.67 14.81
CA VAL A 676 33.63 -4.40 13.53
C VAL A 676 32.98 -3.03 13.51
N ASP A 677 33.01 -2.42 12.34
CA ASP A 677 32.03 -1.42 11.95
C ASP A 677 31.01 -2.14 11.06
N VAL A 678 29.74 -1.80 11.17
CA VAL A 678 28.63 -2.44 10.43
C VAL A 678 27.69 -1.37 9.93
N SER A 679 27.37 -1.42 8.64
CA SER A 679 26.21 -0.71 8.09
C SER A 679 25.08 -1.71 7.84
N GLY A 680 23.84 -1.25 7.89
CA GLY A 680 22.65 -2.06 7.61
C GLY A 680 21.40 -1.22 7.78
N VAL A 681 20.24 -1.85 7.66
CA VAL A 681 18.94 -1.21 7.87
C VAL A 681 18.42 -1.60 9.25
N TYR A 682 18.01 -0.62 10.05
CA TYR A 682 17.39 -0.87 11.35
C TYR A 682 15.99 -1.47 11.16
N THR A 683 15.69 -2.59 11.83
CA THR A 683 14.43 -3.34 11.68
C THR A 683 13.96 -3.87 13.03
N GLU A 684 12.64 -3.86 13.29
CA GLU A 684 12.00 -4.50 14.44
C GLU A 684 11.35 -5.82 14.03
N TYR A 685 12.09 -6.93 14.12
CA TYR A 685 11.62 -8.22 13.67
C TYR A 685 10.88 -8.99 14.78
N TYR A 686 9.54 -8.91 14.80
CA TYR A 686 8.69 -9.48 15.86
C TYR A 686 9.11 -9.04 17.28
N ASP A 687 9.30 -7.74 17.49
CA ASP A 687 9.86 -7.10 18.72
C ASP A 687 11.34 -7.42 19.02
N LEU A 688 12.10 -7.98 18.07
CA LEU A 688 13.56 -8.06 18.17
C LEU A 688 14.18 -6.93 17.34
N SER A 689 14.84 -5.97 17.98
CA SER A 689 15.56 -4.95 17.21
C SER A 689 16.83 -5.55 16.59
N GLU A 690 16.91 -5.52 15.28
CA GLU A 690 17.99 -6.08 14.49
C GLU A 690 18.47 -5.15 13.36
N LEU A 691 19.56 -5.55 12.71
CA LEU A 691 20.02 -4.98 11.46
C LEU A 691 19.82 -5.98 10.33
N THR A 692 19.13 -5.56 9.28
CA THR A 692 19.01 -6.30 8.02
C THR A 692 20.06 -5.83 7.00
N ASP A 693 20.38 -6.70 6.05
CA ASP A 693 21.44 -6.54 5.04
C ASP A 693 22.79 -5.98 5.57
N PRO A 694 23.34 -6.57 6.65
CA PRO A 694 24.51 -6.02 7.31
C PRO A 694 25.77 -6.18 6.45
N VAL A 695 26.49 -5.07 6.27
CA VAL A 695 27.82 -5.03 5.65
C VAL A 695 28.87 -4.82 6.73
N PHE A 696 29.57 -5.90 7.08
CA PHE A 696 30.60 -5.88 8.10
C PHE A 696 31.97 -5.44 7.56
N THR A 697 32.61 -4.52 8.29
CA THR A 697 34.03 -4.17 8.13
C THR A 697 34.79 -4.52 9.40
N VAL A 698 35.62 -5.56 9.35
CA VAL A 698 36.48 -5.91 10.49
C VAL A 698 37.61 -4.88 10.64
N THR A 699 37.55 -4.07 11.69
CA THR A 699 38.51 -3.01 12.00
C THR A 699 39.61 -3.46 12.97
N GLY A 700 39.38 -4.55 13.70
CA GLY A 700 40.36 -5.11 14.62
C GLY A 700 39.84 -6.32 15.39
N SER A 701 40.33 -6.47 16.62
CA SER A 701 39.87 -7.49 17.56
C SER A 701 39.78 -6.91 18.96
N HIS A 702 38.84 -7.38 19.77
CA HIS A 702 38.63 -6.93 21.14
C HIS A 702 38.39 -8.14 22.08
N ASP A 703 38.72 -7.99 23.35
CA ASP A 703 38.33 -9.01 24.35
C ASP A 703 36.80 -8.94 24.55
N LEU A 704 36.13 -10.06 24.80
CA LEU A 704 34.69 -10.02 25.02
C LEU A 704 34.33 -9.15 26.23
N PRO A 705 33.25 -8.36 26.17
CA PRO A 705 32.73 -7.64 27.33
C PRO A 705 32.48 -8.60 28.51
N ASP A 706 32.68 -8.12 29.74
CA ASP A 706 32.31 -8.90 30.92
C ASP A 706 30.78 -9.12 30.92
N PRO A 707 30.28 -10.36 31.11
CA PRO A 707 28.84 -10.62 31.11
C PRO A 707 28.09 -9.81 32.18
N ILE A 708 26.98 -9.20 31.79
CA ILE A 708 26.17 -8.36 32.67
C ILE A 708 25.37 -9.24 33.62
N ALA A 709 25.57 -9.05 34.93
CA ALA A 709 24.90 -9.85 35.94
C ALA A 709 23.48 -9.35 36.22
N ALA A 710 22.49 -10.22 36.03
CA ALA A 710 21.07 -9.94 36.32
C ALA A 710 20.38 -11.18 36.93
N SER A 711 19.16 -11.01 37.44
CA SER A 711 18.34 -12.15 37.88
C SER A 711 17.55 -12.72 36.71
N ALA A 712 17.29 -14.03 36.72
CA ALA A 712 16.48 -14.69 35.69
C ALA A 712 15.11 -13.99 35.50
N CYS A 713 14.47 -13.57 36.58
CA CYS A 713 13.16 -12.91 36.49
C CYS A 713 13.22 -11.44 36.05
N ASP A 714 14.34 -10.76 36.19
CA ASP A 714 14.49 -9.42 35.62
C ASP A 714 14.76 -9.47 34.11
N LEU A 715 15.39 -10.55 33.62
CA LEU A 715 15.66 -10.81 32.20
C LEU A 715 14.51 -11.53 31.46
N GLY A 716 13.68 -12.30 32.17
CA GLY A 716 12.64 -13.13 31.56
C GLY A 716 11.57 -12.33 30.82
N THR A 717 10.61 -13.03 30.19
CA THR A 717 9.59 -12.42 29.31
C THR A 717 8.81 -11.29 29.99
N ALA A 718 8.45 -11.42 31.27
CA ALA A 718 7.78 -10.37 32.05
C ALA A 718 8.74 -9.45 32.83
N GLY A 719 10.04 -9.58 32.59
CA GLY A 719 11.12 -8.88 33.27
C GLY A 719 11.31 -7.45 32.78
N LYS A 720 11.92 -6.60 33.62
CA LYS A 720 12.11 -5.16 33.34
C LYS A 720 13.43 -4.82 32.63
N LEU A 721 14.31 -5.81 32.51
CA LEU A 721 15.65 -5.66 31.95
C LEU A 721 15.84 -6.45 30.64
N GLY A 722 14.81 -7.20 30.20
CA GLY A 722 14.87 -7.98 28.96
C GLY A 722 15.26 -7.10 27.77
N GLU A 723 14.42 -6.10 27.48
CA GLU A 723 14.65 -5.13 26.41
C GLU A 723 16.01 -4.42 26.51
N ARG A 724 16.33 -3.93 27.71
CA ARG A 724 17.57 -3.19 27.98
C ARG A 724 18.85 -3.97 27.71
N TYR A 725 18.80 -5.30 27.79
CA TYR A 725 19.96 -6.17 27.62
C TYR A 725 19.79 -7.13 26.46
N GLU A 726 18.81 -6.88 25.59
CA GLU A 726 18.62 -7.66 24.39
C GLU A 726 19.89 -7.65 23.53
N SER A 727 20.22 -8.80 22.96
CA SER A 727 21.45 -9.07 22.20
C SER A 727 22.77 -8.87 22.97
N MET A 728 22.72 -8.52 24.26
CA MET A 728 23.91 -8.36 25.10
C MET A 728 24.30 -9.66 25.79
N LEU A 729 25.59 -9.80 26.10
CA LEU A 729 26.13 -10.89 26.88
C LEU A 729 25.78 -10.71 28.36
N VAL A 730 24.96 -11.61 28.90
CA VAL A 730 24.46 -11.57 30.29
C VAL A 730 24.81 -12.84 31.05
N VAL A 731 24.76 -12.77 32.39
CA VAL A 731 24.93 -13.92 33.28
C VAL A 731 23.87 -13.93 34.39
N VAL A 732 23.22 -15.07 34.57
CA VAL A 732 22.35 -15.36 35.73
C VAL A 732 23.04 -16.37 36.63
N SER A 733 22.91 -16.21 37.94
CA SER A 733 23.61 -17.03 38.93
C SER A 733 22.64 -17.75 39.88
N ASP A 734 23.04 -18.93 40.34
CA ASP A 734 22.31 -19.74 41.32
C ASP A 734 20.84 -20.04 40.94
N VAL A 735 20.59 -20.34 39.66
CA VAL A 735 19.26 -20.60 39.09
C VAL A 735 18.91 -22.08 39.08
N THR A 736 17.62 -22.40 39.12
CA THR A 736 17.10 -23.78 39.12
C THR A 736 16.16 -24.02 37.96
N VAL A 737 16.31 -25.15 37.26
CA VAL A 737 15.39 -25.57 36.20
C VAL A 737 14.01 -25.84 36.79
N THR A 738 13.00 -25.09 36.34
CA THR A 738 11.59 -25.18 36.76
C THR A 738 10.73 -25.94 35.77
N ASP A 739 11.04 -25.80 34.48
CA ASP A 739 10.41 -26.54 33.41
C ASP A 739 11.51 -27.09 32.48
N SER A 740 11.46 -28.39 32.19
CA SER A 740 12.41 -29.02 31.28
C SER A 740 11.98 -28.92 29.82
N ASN A 741 10.71 -28.61 29.54
CA ASN A 741 10.18 -28.42 28.19
C ASN A 741 8.98 -27.45 28.23
N PRO A 742 9.23 -26.12 28.21
CA PRO A 742 8.18 -25.12 28.30
C PRO A 742 7.22 -25.09 27.09
N ASP A 743 7.52 -25.83 26.01
CA ASP A 743 6.71 -25.89 24.78
C ASP A 743 5.92 -27.20 24.62
N ASP A 744 5.78 -28.00 25.68
CA ASP A 744 5.05 -29.29 25.66
C ASP A 744 3.65 -29.15 25.00
N PRO A 745 3.29 -30.03 24.03
CA PRO A 745 3.93 -31.30 23.69
C PRO A 745 5.06 -31.22 22.65
N SER A 746 5.33 -30.05 22.07
CA SER A 746 6.45 -29.83 21.17
C SER A 746 7.75 -29.76 21.97
N ASP A 747 8.89 -29.96 21.31
CA ASP A 747 10.21 -29.88 21.93
C ASP A 747 11.14 -29.18 20.95
N TYR A 748 11.50 -27.95 21.28
CA TYR A 748 12.39 -27.08 20.50
C TYR A 748 13.75 -26.91 21.16
N GLY A 749 14.13 -27.80 22.08
CA GLY A 749 15.44 -27.75 22.74
C GLY A 749 15.53 -26.77 23.90
N GLU A 750 14.44 -26.11 24.30
CA GLU A 750 14.44 -25.09 25.36
C GLU A 750 14.18 -25.66 26.76
N PHE A 751 14.65 -24.97 27.81
CA PHE A 751 14.22 -25.19 29.19
C PHE A 751 14.05 -23.87 29.94
N GLU A 752 13.29 -23.88 31.05
CA GLU A 752 13.04 -22.68 31.85
C GLU A 752 13.74 -22.76 33.21
N VAL A 753 14.33 -21.65 33.64
CA VAL A 753 14.88 -21.47 34.99
C VAL A 753 14.09 -20.47 35.81
N ASP A 754 13.95 -20.80 37.10
CA ASP A 754 13.29 -20.02 38.15
C ASP A 754 11.85 -19.58 37.85
N GLY A 755 11.19 -20.19 36.86
CA GLY A 755 9.82 -19.84 36.47
C GLY A 755 9.74 -18.60 35.58
N CYS A 756 10.87 -18.19 34.99
CA CYS A 756 11.03 -16.82 34.47
C CYS A 756 11.77 -16.71 33.14
N LEU A 757 12.98 -17.29 33.03
CA LEU A 757 13.86 -17.12 31.88
C LEU A 757 14.02 -18.44 31.15
N ARG A 758 13.81 -18.44 29.83
CA ARG A 758 14.09 -19.58 28.98
C ARG A 758 15.56 -19.61 28.57
N VAL A 759 16.08 -20.80 28.35
CA VAL A 759 17.43 -21.07 27.86
C VAL A 759 17.28 -21.96 26.64
N ASP A 760 17.95 -21.60 25.56
CA ASP A 760 17.74 -22.14 24.22
C ASP A 760 19.07 -22.62 23.64
N ASP A 761 19.02 -23.68 22.83
CA ASP A 761 20.19 -24.41 22.32
C ASP A 761 20.67 -23.93 20.93
N SER A 762 20.07 -22.86 20.39
CA SER A 762 20.33 -22.35 19.03
C SER A 762 21.75 -21.88 18.77
N LEU A 763 22.52 -21.49 19.79
CA LEU A 763 23.96 -21.22 19.69
C LEU A 763 24.83 -22.38 20.17
N TYR A 764 24.32 -23.19 21.11
CA TYR A 764 25.06 -24.31 21.68
C TYR A 764 24.11 -25.47 22.04
N ASP A 765 24.17 -26.52 21.23
CA ASP A 765 23.51 -27.80 21.49
C ASP A 765 24.11 -28.47 22.75
N TYR A 766 23.37 -28.37 23.86
CA TYR A 766 23.70 -29.02 25.13
C TYR A 766 23.14 -30.46 25.25
N GLY A 767 22.50 -30.99 24.21
CA GLY A 767 22.04 -32.37 24.12
C GLY A 767 20.71 -32.63 24.82
N GLU A 768 20.72 -33.45 25.89
CA GLU A 768 19.48 -33.79 26.61
C GLU A 768 19.05 -32.62 27.51
N GLN A 769 17.76 -32.25 27.44
CA GLN A 769 17.17 -31.21 28.30
C GLN A 769 17.46 -31.46 29.79
N PRO A 770 17.90 -30.43 30.53
CA PRO A 770 18.12 -30.52 31.95
C PRO A 770 16.85 -30.95 32.71
N ALA A 771 16.99 -31.89 33.65
CA ALA A 771 15.85 -32.31 34.46
C ALA A 771 15.39 -31.19 35.41
N VAL A 772 14.08 -31.07 35.63
CA VAL A 772 13.51 -30.17 36.65
C VAL A 772 14.20 -30.38 38.01
N GLY A 773 14.67 -29.28 38.61
CA GLY A 773 15.45 -29.26 39.84
C GLY A 773 16.97 -29.30 39.65
N THR A 774 17.47 -29.36 38.40
CA THR A 774 18.89 -29.13 38.11
C THR A 774 19.24 -27.68 38.46
N THR A 775 20.39 -27.46 39.08
CA THR A 775 20.83 -26.14 39.54
C THR A 775 22.10 -25.72 38.83
N TYR A 776 22.12 -24.49 38.34
CA TYR A 776 23.31 -23.88 37.73
C TYR A 776 23.85 -22.79 38.63
N SER A 777 25.16 -22.87 38.94
CA SER A 777 25.87 -21.80 39.64
C SER A 777 26.02 -20.56 38.77
N SER A 778 26.13 -20.72 37.45
CA SER A 778 26.00 -19.64 36.48
C SER A 778 25.54 -20.17 35.13
N LEU A 779 24.63 -19.43 34.49
CA LEU A 779 24.32 -19.53 33.06
C LEU A 779 24.68 -18.20 32.39
N THR A 780 25.53 -18.24 31.37
CA THR A 780 25.98 -17.08 30.59
C THR A 780 25.49 -17.23 29.15
N GLY A 781 25.25 -16.14 28.44
CA GLY A 781 24.81 -16.20 27.05
C GLY A 781 24.40 -14.83 26.53
N VAL A 782 24.17 -14.72 25.23
CA VAL A 782 23.51 -13.53 24.67
C VAL A 782 22.01 -13.64 24.91
N LEU A 783 21.35 -12.53 25.24
CA LEU A 783 19.90 -12.49 25.39
C LEU A 783 19.23 -12.27 24.03
N THR A 784 18.07 -12.86 23.78
CA THR A 784 17.30 -12.66 22.55
C THR A 784 15.80 -12.68 22.82
N TRP A 785 15.02 -12.16 21.89
CA TRP A 785 13.58 -12.32 21.80
C TRP A 785 13.23 -13.15 20.57
N THR A 786 12.56 -14.29 20.79
CA THR A 786 12.01 -15.10 19.69
C THR A 786 10.75 -15.81 20.16
N TYR A 787 9.76 -15.92 19.25
CA TYR A 787 8.49 -16.62 19.51
C TYR A 787 7.81 -16.14 20.81
N GLY A 788 7.78 -14.82 21.03
CA GLY A 788 7.14 -14.18 22.18
C GLY A 788 7.82 -14.41 23.53
N ASN A 789 9.08 -14.84 23.56
CA ASN A 789 9.79 -15.16 24.79
C ASN A 789 11.22 -14.60 24.84
N ARG A 790 11.63 -14.12 26.01
CA ARG A 790 13.04 -13.78 26.31
C ARG A 790 13.81 -15.07 26.56
N LYS A 791 14.89 -15.28 25.82
CA LYS A 791 15.72 -16.47 25.89
C LYS A 791 17.18 -16.11 26.07
N LEU A 792 17.87 -16.89 26.90
CA LEU A 792 19.32 -16.85 27.03
C LEU A 792 19.93 -17.90 26.10
N LEU A 793 20.91 -17.49 25.28
CA LEU A 793 21.61 -18.37 24.34
C LEU A 793 23.05 -18.62 24.82
N PRO A 794 23.35 -19.76 25.48
CA PRO A 794 24.72 -20.14 25.82
C PRO A 794 25.53 -20.33 24.54
N ARG A 795 26.80 -19.91 24.53
CA ARG A 795 27.66 -20.00 23.34
C ARG A 795 28.51 -21.27 23.31
N ASP A 796 28.82 -21.80 24.49
CA ASP A 796 29.55 -23.06 24.65
C ASP A 796 29.29 -23.72 26.02
N ALA A 797 29.90 -24.88 26.25
CA ALA A 797 29.77 -25.63 27.51
C ALA A 797 30.24 -24.86 28.76
N GLY A 798 31.15 -23.89 28.59
CA GLY A 798 31.68 -23.05 29.67
C GLY A 798 30.68 -22.03 30.17
N ASP A 799 29.71 -21.66 29.33
CA ASP A 799 28.61 -20.77 29.69
C ASP A 799 27.56 -21.47 30.58
N MET A 800 27.58 -22.80 30.72
CA MET A 800 26.64 -23.58 31.54
C MET A 800 27.33 -24.28 32.73
N VAL A 801 27.40 -23.62 33.89
CA VAL A 801 28.13 -24.14 35.06
C VAL A 801 27.18 -24.71 36.12
N GLU A 802 26.96 -26.02 36.11
CA GLU A 802 26.16 -26.72 37.12
C GLU A 802 26.70 -26.55 38.56
N ALA A 803 25.80 -26.30 39.51
CA ALA A 803 26.12 -26.28 40.93
C ALA A 803 26.31 -27.72 41.45
N ARG A 804 27.47 -28.01 42.07
CA ARG A 804 27.86 -29.34 42.55
C ARG A 804 27.37 -29.69 43.95
#